data_AF-A0A412JA22-F1
#
_entry.id   AF-A0A412JA22-F1
#
_cell.length_a   1.000
_cell.length_b   1.000
_cell.length_c   1.000
_cell.angle_alpha   90.00
_cell.angle_beta   90.00
_cell.angle_gamma   90.00
#
_symmetry.space_group_name_H-M   'P 1'
#
loop_
_entity.id
_entity.type
_entity.pdbx_description
1 polymer ?
#
loop_
_entity_poly.entity_id
_entity_poly.type
_entity_poly.pdbx_seq_one_letter_code
_entity_poly.pdbx_strand_id
1 'polypeptide(L)'
;MDLQEFRDEFIEDLKFRVATDGIDDKEALIDYFKGVLIDAEEIDDLNYIPFEGRGKRQARIQIDGYSYDELDEMLDIFICSDISFFEFNTLTMTNAQKYFDKVQNFVENKEYILENAEESSAGYGFAYDLTHKYKNVRKYRIFLLTDMIMSDRIKGLKSKEIDGIPVEYNIWDISRIYQIENSKTGKEDIVINLLEYSDNGIPCLHANETEDYDAYLCNIPGYLLANLYNIYGSRLLEGNVRSFLQTKGKVNKGIRTTILNNPTLFFAYNNGIAGTASKISTHVVNGNLYIKEITALQIVNGGQTTASLAMALLNDKKDGSEESIKKISVPMKLSVVDPEKAKELIPNISRYANSQNKVSEADLWSNHPFHIRMEEFSRKTIAPAVNGNQYGTHWYYERANGQYKQETYKCTPAEKKKFELSNPSNQLFKKVDLAKYWNIMNLRPDIASAGGQKAFSKFATYVSTQWEKDETIFNKGFFEDIVAMAILFKGADKIVKNQSWYNSYKANIVAYTLSIIIYTVKEKYPNHSISYHDIWQRQSLSNGWKCQITKTSKLIYDFLIDEHREVENVTEWAKREKCWKLAMELDVTLLNDFLDELLTKEEQDLIKKNNKKDQKLTNDINQNVEVYNYGVENWKYLVEWNDSHGVLNMQELQFIKVAIAIEKGKIPSDKQSARIMQVLRHAREEGFPK
;
A
#
# COMPACT_ATOMS: atom_id res chain seq x y z
N MET A 1 -11.22 38.01 -27.15
CA MET A 1 -12.54 37.61 -27.64
C MET A 1 -13.48 37.64 -26.47
N ASP A 2 -14.56 38.41 -26.54
CA ASP A 2 -15.60 38.37 -25.51
C ASP A 2 -16.54 37.15 -25.72
N LEU A 3 -17.46 36.91 -24.78
CA LEU A 3 -18.32 35.73 -24.83
C LEU A 3 -19.29 35.73 -26.03
N GLN A 4 -19.68 36.91 -26.52
CA GLN A 4 -20.60 37.00 -27.64
C GLN A 4 -19.87 36.71 -28.96
N GLU A 5 -18.69 37.31 -29.14
CA GLU A 5 -17.80 37.01 -30.27
C GLU A 5 -17.46 35.51 -30.32
N PHE A 6 -17.16 34.90 -29.17
CA PHE A 6 -16.88 33.45 -29.09
C PHE A 6 -18.07 32.61 -29.54
N ARG A 7 -19.28 32.98 -29.11
CA ARG A 7 -20.48 32.26 -29.54
C ARG A 7 -20.69 32.38 -31.04
N ASP A 8 -20.46 33.56 -31.63
CA ASP A 8 -20.65 33.76 -33.06
C ASP A 8 -19.66 32.90 -33.86
N GLU A 9 -18.39 32.82 -33.44
CA GLU A 9 -17.39 31.91 -34.02
C GLU A 9 -17.80 30.43 -33.87
N PHE A 10 -18.27 30.03 -32.69
CA PHE A 10 -18.79 28.68 -32.45
C PHE A 10 -19.96 28.32 -33.38
N ILE A 11 -20.92 29.24 -33.58
CA ILE A 11 -22.04 29.03 -34.48
C ILE A 11 -21.59 28.96 -35.95
N GLU A 12 -20.58 29.74 -36.34
CA GLU A 12 -19.99 29.65 -37.69
C GLU A 12 -19.28 28.31 -37.92
N ASP A 13 -18.54 27.78 -36.94
CA ASP A 13 -17.92 26.46 -37.02
C ASP A 13 -18.97 25.35 -37.18
N LEU A 14 -20.06 25.41 -36.40
CA LEU A 14 -21.17 24.46 -36.54
C LEU A 14 -21.80 24.50 -37.94
N LYS A 15 -22.07 25.70 -38.48
CA LYS A 15 -22.60 25.86 -39.84
C LYS A 15 -21.64 25.28 -40.88
N PHE A 16 -20.34 25.48 -40.70
CA PHE A 16 -19.32 24.97 -41.59
C PHE A 16 -19.28 23.43 -41.59
N ARG A 17 -19.38 22.79 -40.41
CA ARG A 17 -19.46 21.33 -40.27
C ARG A 17 -20.71 20.75 -40.91
N VAL A 18 -21.89 21.32 -40.62
CA VAL A 18 -23.15 20.90 -41.25
C VAL A 18 -23.07 20.96 -42.78
N ALA A 19 -22.48 22.03 -43.32
CA ALA A 19 -22.34 22.21 -44.77
C ALA A 19 -21.31 21.28 -45.42
N THR A 20 -20.22 20.95 -44.70
CA THR A 20 -19.09 20.19 -45.24
C THR A 20 -19.31 18.68 -45.10
N ASP A 21 -19.80 18.25 -43.93
CA ASP A 21 -19.92 16.82 -43.57
C ASP A 21 -21.32 16.27 -43.84
N GLY A 22 -22.30 17.15 -44.11
CA GLY A 22 -23.68 16.75 -44.45
C GLY A 22 -24.47 16.16 -43.27
N ILE A 23 -24.08 16.49 -42.05
CA ILE A 23 -24.69 16.07 -40.79
C ILE A 23 -25.76 17.06 -40.33
N ASP A 24 -26.61 16.66 -39.36
CA ASP A 24 -27.63 17.56 -38.81
C ASP A 24 -27.07 18.52 -37.74
N ASP A 25 -27.84 19.56 -37.40
CA ASP A 25 -27.43 20.58 -36.43
C ASP A 25 -27.09 20.00 -35.04
N LYS A 26 -27.83 18.98 -34.59
CA LYS A 26 -27.63 18.33 -33.28
C LYS A 26 -26.40 17.43 -33.29
N GLU A 27 -26.15 16.75 -34.40
CA GLU A 27 -24.94 15.95 -34.64
C GLU A 27 -23.70 16.84 -34.67
N ALA A 28 -23.75 17.99 -35.37
CA ALA A 28 -22.65 18.95 -35.34
C ALA A 28 -22.39 19.49 -33.93
N LEU A 29 -23.47 19.80 -33.18
CA LEU A 29 -23.40 20.26 -31.79
C LEU A 29 -22.76 19.22 -30.89
N ILE A 30 -23.24 17.97 -30.93
CA ILE A 30 -22.74 16.92 -30.06
C ILE A 30 -21.31 16.54 -30.40
N ASP A 31 -20.90 16.59 -31.66
CA ASP A 31 -19.52 16.33 -32.08
C ASP A 31 -18.56 17.40 -31.58
N TYR A 32 -18.96 18.67 -31.62
CA TYR A 32 -18.18 19.74 -31.02
C TYR A 32 -18.03 19.53 -29.51
N PHE A 33 -19.15 19.33 -28.80
CA PHE A 33 -19.13 19.10 -27.35
C PHE A 33 -18.41 17.80 -26.96
N LYS A 34 -18.45 16.76 -27.79
CA LYS A 34 -17.70 15.52 -27.59
C LYS A 34 -16.20 15.83 -27.51
N GLY A 35 -15.68 16.65 -28.43
CA GLY A 35 -14.29 17.12 -28.39
C GLY A 35 -13.98 17.85 -27.09
N VAL A 36 -14.79 18.86 -26.76
CA VAL A 36 -14.60 19.68 -25.54
C VAL A 36 -14.65 18.83 -24.26
N LEU A 37 -15.60 17.90 -24.16
CA LEU A 37 -15.78 17.05 -22.98
C LEU A 37 -14.66 16.04 -22.81
N ILE A 38 -14.17 15.46 -23.91
CA ILE A 38 -13.02 14.54 -23.90
C ILE A 38 -11.74 15.31 -23.56
N ASP A 39 -11.52 16.48 -24.16
CA ASP A 39 -10.35 17.32 -23.89
C ASP A 39 -10.34 17.84 -22.44
N ALA A 40 -11.52 18.11 -21.87
CA ALA A 40 -11.69 18.44 -20.46
C ALA A 40 -11.59 17.22 -19.52
N GLU A 41 -11.40 16.02 -20.06
CA GLU A 41 -11.42 14.72 -19.35
C GLU A 41 -12.69 14.53 -18.50
N GLU A 42 -13.82 15.05 -18.96
CA GLU A 42 -15.13 14.88 -18.29
C GLU A 42 -15.79 13.55 -18.66
N ILE A 43 -15.43 13.00 -19.83
CA ILE A 43 -15.88 11.72 -20.38
C ILE A 43 -14.75 11.07 -21.18
N ASP A 44 -14.71 9.74 -21.24
CA ASP A 44 -13.71 9.00 -22.05
C ASP A 44 -14.10 8.87 -23.53
N ASP A 45 -15.39 8.73 -23.79
CA ASP A 45 -15.98 8.61 -25.13
C ASP A 45 -17.43 9.09 -25.09
N LEU A 46 -18.03 9.34 -26.25
CA LEU A 46 -19.45 9.66 -26.42
C LEU A 46 -19.98 8.93 -27.64
N ASN A 47 -20.95 8.04 -27.42
CA ASN A 47 -21.66 7.36 -28.50
C ASN A 47 -22.87 8.21 -28.90
N TYR A 48 -22.84 8.76 -30.12
CA TYR A 48 -23.97 9.49 -30.70
C TYR A 48 -25.08 8.50 -31.08
N ILE A 49 -26.28 8.70 -30.51
CA ILE A 49 -27.45 7.84 -30.72
C ILE A 49 -28.74 8.67 -30.71
N PRO A 50 -29.01 9.44 -31.77
CA PRO A 50 -30.19 10.31 -31.82
C PRO A 50 -31.46 9.46 -31.76
N PHE A 51 -32.30 9.74 -30.76
CA PHE A 51 -33.60 9.10 -30.65
C PHE A 51 -34.61 10.05 -30.03
N GLU A 52 -35.71 10.27 -30.75
CA GLU A 52 -36.89 10.99 -30.27
C GLU A 52 -38.11 10.10 -30.36
N GLY A 53 -38.97 10.15 -29.33
CA GLY A 53 -40.14 9.30 -29.29
C GLY A 53 -41.14 9.65 -28.20
N ARG A 54 -42.07 8.73 -27.99
CA ARG A 54 -43.08 8.82 -26.93
C ARG A 54 -43.11 7.54 -26.10
N GLY A 55 -43.04 7.70 -24.78
CA GLY A 55 -43.16 6.60 -23.83
C GLY A 55 -44.60 6.34 -23.40
N LYS A 56 -44.75 5.58 -22.31
CA LYS A 56 -46.05 5.37 -21.65
C LYS A 56 -46.69 6.73 -21.36
N ARG A 57 -48.02 6.82 -21.50
CA ARG A 57 -48.82 8.04 -21.29
C ARG A 57 -48.39 9.24 -22.14
N GLN A 58 -47.82 9.01 -23.33
CA GLN A 58 -47.37 10.06 -24.25
C GLN A 58 -46.27 10.98 -23.67
N ALA A 59 -45.49 10.46 -22.71
CA ALA A 59 -44.32 11.15 -22.18
C ALA A 59 -43.32 11.38 -23.31
N ARG A 60 -42.84 12.62 -23.48
CA ARG A 60 -41.85 12.95 -24.50
C ARG A 60 -40.49 12.38 -24.09
N ILE A 61 -39.84 11.73 -25.03
CA ILE A 61 -38.55 11.06 -24.85
C ILE A 61 -37.58 11.61 -25.88
N GLN A 62 -36.36 11.92 -25.44
CA GLN A 62 -35.25 12.29 -26.30
C GLN A 62 -33.94 11.89 -25.62
N ILE A 63 -33.02 11.35 -26.41
CA ILE A 63 -31.61 11.17 -26.09
C ILE A 63 -30.81 11.45 -27.36
N ASP A 64 -29.62 12.02 -27.20
CA ASP A 64 -28.74 12.31 -28.32
C ASP A 64 -27.42 11.54 -28.22
N GLY A 65 -27.03 11.08 -27.03
CA GLY A 65 -25.87 10.21 -26.86
C GLY A 65 -25.76 9.59 -25.48
N TYR A 66 -24.77 8.71 -25.31
CA TYR A 66 -24.40 8.17 -24.01
C TYR A 66 -22.92 7.79 -23.91
N SER A 67 -22.45 7.67 -22.67
CA SER A 67 -21.16 7.09 -22.32
C SER A 67 -21.29 6.28 -21.03
N TYR A 68 -20.53 5.19 -20.91
CA TYR A 68 -20.52 4.37 -19.71
C TYR A 68 -19.10 4.25 -19.17
N ASP A 69 -18.92 4.70 -17.94
CA ASP A 69 -17.70 4.48 -17.18
C ASP A 69 -17.80 3.15 -16.44
N GLU A 70 -17.05 2.15 -16.92
CA GLU A 70 -16.99 0.82 -16.29
C GLU A 70 -16.32 0.84 -14.90
N LEU A 71 -15.43 1.80 -14.64
CA LEU A 71 -14.65 1.90 -13.41
C LEU A 71 -15.48 2.45 -12.27
N ASP A 72 -16.24 3.52 -12.54
CA ASP A 72 -17.07 4.19 -11.55
C ASP A 72 -18.54 3.71 -11.56
N GLU A 73 -18.88 2.77 -12.46
CA GLU A 73 -20.25 2.25 -12.67
C GLU A 73 -21.25 3.40 -12.90
N MET A 74 -20.82 4.45 -13.62
CA MET A 74 -21.62 5.65 -13.93
C MET A 74 -22.03 5.66 -15.40
N LEU A 75 -23.29 6.06 -15.65
CA LEU A 75 -23.80 6.22 -17.00
C LEU A 75 -24.13 7.68 -17.28
N ASP A 76 -23.41 8.23 -18.26
CA ASP A 76 -23.56 9.59 -18.75
C ASP A 76 -24.52 9.57 -19.94
N ILE A 77 -25.55 10.41 -19.91
CA ILE A 77 -26.58 10.49 -20.96
C ILE A 77 -26.68 11.94 -21.43
N PHE A 78 -26.60 12.15 -22.74
CA PHE A 78 -26.50 13.47 -23.35
C PHE A 78 -27.80 13.84 -24.06
N ILE A 79 -28.18 15.11 -23.92
CA ILE A 79 -29.27 15.74 -24.67
C ILE A 79 -28.86 17.12 -25.15
N CYS A 80 -29.08 17.39 -26.42
CA CYS A 80 -28.82 18.65 -27.08
C CYS A 80 -30.06 19.54 -27.04
N SER A 81 -29.87 20.83 -26.74
CA SER A 81 -30.90 21.84 -27.00
C SER A 81 -31.03 22.12 -28.50
N ASP A 82 -32.11 22.80 -28.87
CA ASP A 82 -32.20 23.38 -30.21
C ASP A 82 -31.24 24.58 -30.30
N ILE A 83 -30.57 24.75 -31.44
CA ILE A 83 -29.59 25.82 -31.67
C ILE A 83 -30.29 27.08 -32.18
N SER A 84 -29.97 28.24 -31.60
CA SER A 84 -30.46 29.52 -32.11
C SER A 84 -29.40 30.22 -32.96
N PHE A 85 -29.49 30.10 -34.29
CA PHE A 85 -28.48 30.67 -35.20
C PHE A 85 -28.38 32.20 -35.19
N PHE A 86 -29.33 32.91 -34.60
CA PHE A 86 -29.42 34.39 -34.67
C PHE A 86 -29.62 35.08 -33.33
N GLU A 87 -30.10 34.37 -32.30
CA GLU A 87 -30.41 34.98 -31.00
C GLU A 87 -29.54 34.41 -29.89
N PHE A 88 -28.97 35.31 -29.09
CA PHE A 88 -28.23 34.93 -27.90
C PHE A 88 -29.18 34.72 -26.72
N ASN A 89 -29.63 33.48 -26.54
CA ASN A 89 -30.70 33.13 -25.60
C ASN A 89 -30.18 32.72 -24.22
N THR A 90 -31.01 32.93 -23.19
CA THR A 90 -30.72 32.49 -21.82
C THR A 90 -31.51 31.22 -21.48
N LEU A 91 -30.81 30.19 -21.01
CA LEU A 91 -31.40 28.97 -20.50
C LEU A 91 -31.98 29.21 -19.09
N THR A 92 -33.29 29.08 -18.97
CA THR A 92 -34.00 29.13 -17.68
C THR A 92 -34.10 27.74 -17.04
N MET A 93 -34.21 27.67 -15.71
CA MET A 93 -34.40 26.40 -14.98
C MET A 93 -35.59 25.59 -15.51
N THR A 94 -36.70 26.26 -15.83
CA THR A 94 -37.91 25.63 -16.36
C THR A 94 -37.64 24.97 -17.72
N ASN A 95 -36.81 25.56 -18.57
CA ASN A 95 -36.47 24.97 -19.86
C ASN A 95 -35.44 23.85 -19.72
N ALA A 96 -34.41 24.03 -18.88
CA ALA A 96 -33.44 22.97 -18.58
C ALA A 96 -34.14 21.70 -18.06
N GLN A 97 -35.09 21.87 -17.13
CA GLN A 97 -35.86 20.76 -16.57
C GLN A 97 -36.65 20.00 -17.64
N LYS A 98 -37.19 20.66 -18.67
CA LYS A 98 -37.90 19.98 -19.76
C LYS A 98 -36.99 19.03 -20.54
N TYR A 99 -35.72 19.40 -20.74
CA TYR A 99 -34.75 18.51 -21.40
C TYR A 99 -34.37 17.34 -20.49
N PHE A 100 -34.07 17.61 -19.22
CA PHE A 100 -33.79 16.56 -18.23
C PHE A 100 -34.95 15.56 -18.08
N ASP A 101 -36.19 16.05 -18.06
CA ASP A 101 -37.38 15.21 -17.98
C ASP A 101 -37.53 14.30 -19.22
N LYS A 102 -37.12 14.74 -20.42
CA LYS A 102 -37.14 13.88 -21.62
C LYS A 102 -36.18 12.69 -21.51
N VAL A 103 -34.98 12.91 -20.97
CA VAL A 103 -33.99 11.85 -20.74
C VAL A 103 -34.44 10.92 -19.62
N GLN A 104 -34.95 11.49 -18.51
CA GLN A 104 -35.52 10.70 -17.41
C GLN A 104 -36.65 9.80 -17.92
N ASN A 105 -37.55 10.34 -18.75
CA ASN A 105 -38.61 9.57 -19.37
C ASN A 105 -38.06 8.44 -20.24
N PHE A 106 -36.92 8.60 -20.92
CA PHE A 106 -36.27 7.50 -21.66
C PHE A 106 -35.94 6.34 -20.72
N VAL A 107 -35.19 6.62 -19.66
CA VAL A 107 -34.69 5.60 -18.72
C VAL A 107 -35.84 4.88 -18.01
N GLU A 108 -36.87 5.62 -17.60
CA GLU A 108 -38.07 5.06 -16.95
C GLU A 108 -38.94 4.24 -17.91
N ASN A 109 -38.88 4.51 -19.22
CA ASN A 109 -39.69 3.82 -20.22
C ASN A 109 -38.88 2.83 -21.07
N LYS A 110 -37.65 2.45 -20.67
CA LYS A 110 -36.78 1.51 -21.41
C LYS A 110 -37.49 0.22 -21.84
N GLU A 111 -38.30 -0.37 -20.96
CA GLU A 111 -39.08 -1.58 -21.25
C GLU A 111 -40.16 -1.33 -22.32
N TYR A 112 -40.85 -0.18 -22.24
CA TYR A 112 -41.85 0.20 -23.24
C TYR A 112 -41.21 0.42 -24.61
N ILE A 113 -40.01 1.01 -24.64
CA ILE A 113 -39.24 1.21 -25.87
C ILE A 113 -38.86 -0.15 -26.48
N LEU A 114 -38.40 -1.10 -25.66
CA LEU A 114 -38.09 -2.46 -26.13
C LEU A 114 -39.31 -3.20 -26.69
N GLU A 115 -40.51 -2.91 -26.22
CA GLU A 115 -41.73 -3.56 -26.72
C GLU A 115 -42.31 -2.89 -27.98
N ASN A 116 -42.04 -1.59 -28.21
CA ASN A 116 -42.79 -0.78 -29.18
C ASN A 116 -41.93 -0.04 -30.22
N ALA A 117 -40.61 0.08 -30.02
CA ALA A 117 -39.70 0.69 -30.99
C ALA A 117 -39.14 -0.36 -31.96
N GLU A 118 -38.73 0.07 -33.15
CA GLU A 118 -38.08 -0.81 -34.13
C GLU A 118 -36.72 -1.28 -33.60
N GLU A 119 -36.42 -2.58 -33.71
CA GLU A 119 -35.16 -3.18 -33.22
C GLU A 119 -33.90 -2.57 -33.85
N SER A 120 -34.03 -2.02 -35.07
CA SER A 120 -32.96 -1.30 -35.77
C SER A 120 -32.76 0.14 -35.30
N SER A 121 -33.64 0.68 -34.44
CA SER A 121 -33.53 2.05 -33.96
C SER A 121 -32.45 2.18 -32.88
N ALA A 122 -31.73 3.31 -32.88
CA ALA A 122 -30.70 3.58 -31.88
C ALA A 122 -31.25 3.58 -30.44
N GLY A 123 -32.49 4.08 -30.26
CA GLY A 123 -33.19 4.04 -28.98
C GLY A 123 -33.50 2.63 -28.47
N TYR A 124 -33.85 1.69 -29.36
CA TYR A 124 -34.04 0.28 -28.95
C TYR A 124 -32.71 -0.32 -28.47
N GLY A 125 -31.63 -0.11 -29.22
CA GLY A 125 -30.29 -0.59 -28.86
C GLY A 125 -29.86 -0.10 -27.47
N PHE A 126 -30.01 1.20 -27.20
CA PHE A 126 -29.63 1.75 -25.90
C PHE A 126 -30.56 1.30 -24.76
N ALA A 127 -31.87 1.17 -25.00
CA ALA A 127 -32.80 0.61 -24.01
C ALA A 127 -32.45 -0.86 -23.67
N TYR A 128 -31.97 -1.63 -24.65
CA TYR A 128 -31.51 -3.00 -24.45
C TYR A 128 -30.24 -3.01 -23.58
N ASP A 129 -29.28 -2.14 -23.88
CA ASP A 129 -28.05 -2.01 -23.13
C ASP A 129 -28.30 -1.57 -21.68
N LEU A 130 -29.19 -0.60 -21.44
CA LEU A 130 -29.64 -0.22 -20.09
C LEU A 130 -30.15 -1.41 -19.28
N THR A 131 -30.85 -2.33 -19.94
CA THR A 131 -31.48 -3.49 -19.29
C THR A 131 -30.50 -4.63 -19.02
N HIS A 132 -29.57 -4.88 -19.95
CA HIS A 132 -28.70 -6.06 -19.91
C HIS A 132 -27.25 -5.76 -19.57
N LYS A 133 -26.68 -4.75 -20.23
CA LYS A 133 -25.25 -4.40 -20.16
C LYS A 133 -24.97 -3.49 -18.96
N TYR A 134 -25.79 -2.47 -18.76
CA TYR A 134 -25.63 -1.43 -17.74
C TYR A 134 -26.51 -1.66 -16.50
N LYS A 135 -26.83 -2.92 -16.19
CA LYS A 135 -27.70 -3.30 -15.05
C LYS A 135 -27.16 -2.93 -13.66
N ASN A 136 -25.86 -2.67 -13.53
CA ASN A 136 -25.19 -2.37 -12.27
C ASN A 136 -24.87 -0.87 -12.11
N VAL A 137 -25.42 0.00 -12.96
CA VAL A 137 -25.18 1.45 -12.86
C VAL A 137 -25.55 1.95 -11.47
N ARG A 138 -24.65 2.72 -10.86
CA ARG A 138 -24.82 3.29 -9.52
C ARG A 138 -25.24 4.75 -9.53
N LYS A 139 -25.06 5.45 -10.64
CA LYS A 139 -25.39 6.86 -10.80
C LYS A 139 -25.63 7.19 -12.27
N TYR A 140 -26.67 7.97 -12.53
CA TYR A 140 -26.88 8.60 -13.84
C TYR A 140 -26.39 10.04 -13.80
N ARG A 141 -25.58 10.46 -14.78
CA ARG A 141 -25.28 11.88 -15.02
C ARG A 141 -25.94 12.29 -16.33
N ILE A 142 -26.85 13.26 -16.28
CA ILE A 142 -27.55 13.73 -17.48
C ILE A 142 -26.99 15.10 -17.85
N PHE A 143 -26.44 15.19 -19.07
CA PHE A 143 -25.79 16.37 -19.61
C PHE A 143 -26.71 17.07 -20.61
N LEU A 144 -27.02 18.33 -20.36
CA LEU A 144 -27.66 19.23 -21.31
C LEU A 144 -26.59 20.08 -22.00
N LEU A 145 -26.43 19.88 -23.31
CA LEU A 145 -25.48 20.59 -24.17
C LEU A 145 -26.23 21.72 -24.91
N THR A 146 -25.76 22.96 -24.79
CA THR A 146 -26.49 24.13 -25.31
C THR A 146 -25.59 25.31 -25.71
N ASP A 147 -26.02 26.06 -26.73
CA ASP A 147 -25.45 27.33 -27.17
C ASP A 147 -25.99 28.55 -26.39
N MET A 148 -26.94 28.32 -25.47
CA MET A 148 -27.52 29.35 -24.61
C MET A 148 -26.58 29.69 -23.44
N ILE A 149 -26.79 30.83 -22.79
CA ILE A 149 -26.16 31.13 -21.48
C ILE A 149 -27.07 30.66 -20.36
N MET A 150 -26.52 29.97 -19.37
CA MET A 150 -27.23 29.61 -18.15
C MET A 150 -27.62 30.84 -17.32
N SER A 151 -28.88 30.93 -16.89
CA SER A 151 -29.33 32.03 -16.02
C SER A 151 -28.68 31.97 -14.62
N ASP A 152 -28.17 33.11 -14.12
CA ASP A 152 -27.67 33.29 -12.75
C ASP A 152 -28.66 32.89 -11.64
N ARG A 153 -29.96 32.76 -11.97
CA ARG A 153 -31.00 32.32 -11.04
C ARG A 153 -30.96 30.81 -10.77
N ILE A 154 -30.21 30.04 -11.57
CA ILE A 154 -29.97 28.62 -11.35
C ILE A 154 -28.87 28.50 -10.29
N LYS A 155 -29.28 28.41 -9.01
CA LYS A 155 -28.37 28.29 -7.87
C LYS A 155 -27.98 26.85 -7.53
N GLY A 156 -28.49 25.88 -8.27
CA GLY A 156 -28.27 24.45 -8.06
C GLY A 156 -29.37 23.61 -8.71
N LEU A 157 -28.99 22.41 -9.14
CA LEU A 157 -29.89 21.42 -9.74
C LEU A 157 -30.27 20.40 -8.67
N LYS A 158 -31.57 20.21 -8.41
CA LYS A 158 -32.02 19.26 -7.38
C LYS A 158 -31.76 17.85 -7.86
N SER A 159 -31.07 17.06 -7.03
CA SER A 159 -30.89 15.63 -7.28
C SER A 159 -32.24 14.91 -7.27
N LYS A 160 -32.40 13.96 -8.18
CA LYS A 160 -33.52 13.02 -8.22
C LYS A 160 -32.96 11.60 -8.17
N GLU A 161 -33.85 10.61 -8.08
CA GLU A 161 -33.51 9.20 -8.22
C GLU A 161 -34.45 8.58 -9.27
N ILE A 162 -33.91 7.65 -10.08
CA ILE A 162 -34.68 6.81 -11.01
C ILE A 162 -34.44 5.36 -10.57
N ASP A 163 -35.50 4.61 -10.27
CA ASP A 163 -35.40 3.22 -9.77
C ASP A 163 -34.47 3.03 -8.55
N GLY A 164 -34.32 4.07 -7.71
CA GLY A 164 -33.40 4.08 -6.55
C GLY A 164 -31.94 4.38 -6.89
N ILE A 165 -31.63 4.71 -8.15
CA ILE A 165 -30.31 5.15 -8.62
C ILE A 165 -30.27 6.68 -8.62
N PRO A 166 -29.29 7.33 -7.95
CA PRO A 166 -29.16 8.78 -7.94
C PRO A 166 -28.89 9.36 -9.34
N VAL A 167 -29.53 10.49 -9.62
CA VAL A 167 -29.39 11.28 -10.85
C VAL A 167 -28.73 12.61 -10.53
N GLU A 168 -27.65 12.89 -11.24
CA GLU A 168 -26.97 14.18 -11.30
C GLU A 168 -27.28 14.86 -12.62
N TYR A 169 -27.56 16.16 -12.56
CA TYR A 169 -27.80 16.98 -13.75
C TYR A 169 -26.59 17.89 -14.00
N ASN A 170 -26.16 17.96 -15.24
CA ASN A 170 -25.06 18.80 -15.70
C ASN A 170 -25.55 19.67 -16.86
N ILE A 171 -25.24 20.97 -16.81
CA ILE A 171 -25.48 21.90 -17.91
C ILE A 171 -24.12 22.31 -18.46
N TRP A 172 -23.97 22.18 -19.78
CA TRP A 172 -22.82 22.62 -20.54
C TRP A 172 -23.31 23.69 -21.51
N ASP A 173 -23.19 24.93 -21.05
CA ASP A 173 -23.62 26.11 -21.75
C ASP A 173 -22.42 26.79 -22.42
N ILE A 174 -22.67 27.76 -23.29
CA ILE A 174 -21.59 28.41 -24.05
C ILE A 174 -20.62 29.19 -23.15
N SER A 175 -21.09 29.68 -21.99
CA SER A 175 -20.24 30.40 -21.03
C SER A 175 -19.22 29.48 -20.36
N ARG A 176 -19.60 28.23 -20.06
CA ARG A 176 -18.71 27.22 -19.51
C ARG A 176 -17.62 26.79 -20.50
N ILE A 177 -17.96 26.61 -21.77
CA ILE A 177 -16.96 26.28 -22.81
C ILE A 177 -15.95 27.41 -22.96
N TYR A 178 -16.43 28.65 -23.04
CA TYR A 178 -15.57 29.83 -23.13
C TYR A 178 -14.58 29.92 -21.95
N GLN A 179 -15.01 29.55 -20.74
CA GLN A 179 -14.10 29.51 -19.57
C GLN A 179 -13.04 28.41 -19.69
N ILE A 180 -13.40 27.23 -20.21
CA ILE A 180 -12.49 26.11 -20.40
C ILE A 180 -11.44 26.44 -21.47
N GLU A 181 -11.84 27.02 -22.59
CA GLU A 181 -10.90 27.41 -23.66
C GLU A 181 -9.96 28.55 -23.24
N ASN A 182 -10.44 29.46 -22.38
CA ASN A 182 -9.59 30.51 -21.80
C ASN A 182 -8.77 30.02 -20.58
N SER A 183 -9.00 28.80 -20.10
CA SER A 183 -8.27 28.22 -18.99
C SER A 183 -6.89 27.74 -19.44
N LYS A 184 -5.82 28.08 -18.69
CA LYS A 184 -4.45 27.59 -18.93
C LYS A 184 -4.33 26.06 -18.79
N THR A 185 -5.30 25.40 -18.14
CA THR A 185 -5.31 23.96 -17.88
C THR A 185 -6.29 23.19 -18.77
N GLY A 186 -7.16 23.85 -19.53
CA GLY A 186 -8.19 23.20 -20.34
C GLY A 186 -9.31 22.51 -19.54
N LYS A 187 -9.44 22.82 -18.25
CA LYS A 187 -10.49 22.30 -17.35
C LYS A 187 -11.06 23.41 -16.45
N GLU A 188 -12.26 23.17 -15.93
CA GLU A 188 -12.88 24.00 -14.89
C GLU A 188 -12.30 23.67 -13.50
N ASP A 189 -11.90 24.70 -12.74
CA ASP A 189 -11.32 24.53 -11.41
C ASP A 189 -12.39 24.09 -10.39
N ILE A 190 -12.07 23.04 -9.61
CA ILE A 190 -12.89 22.64 -8.47
C ILE A 190 -12.83 23.74 -7.40
N VAL A 191 -13.92 24.46 -7.15
CA VAL A 191 -14.02 25.47 -6.08
C VAL A 191 -14.83 24.90 -4.92
N ILE A 192 -14.18 24.74 -3.76
CA ILE A 192 -14.78 24.19 -2.55
C ILE A 192 -14.99 25.32 -1.55
N ASN A 193 -16.25 25.66 -1.30
CA ASN A 193 -16.64 26.58 -0.25
C ASN A 193 -16.79 25.85 1.09
N LEU A 194 -15.86 26.07 2.01
CA LEU A 194 -15.83 25.41 3.32
C LEU A 194 -16.83 26.00 4.31
N LEU A 195 -17.41 27.17 4.01
CA LEU A 195 -18.45 27.80 4.82
C LEU A 195 -19.79 27.06 4.74
N GLU A 196 -19.99 26.24 3.72
CA GLU A 196 -21.17 25.37 3.62
C GLU A 196 -21.16 24.23 4.66
N TYR A 197 -19.99 23.96 5.24
CA TYR A 197 -19.77 22.82 6.14
C TYR A 197 -19.39 23.25 7.57
N SER A 198 -19.05 24.52 7.77
CA SER A 198 -18.67 25.06 9.08
C SER A 198 -18.75 26.59 9.09
N ASP A 199 -19.10 27.19 10.23
CA ASP A 199 -19.37 28.63 10.34
C ASP A 199 -18.18 29.52 9.92
N ASN A 200 -16.95 29.05 10.15
CA ASN A 200 -15.72 29.80 9.89
C ASN A 200 -14.77 29.05 8.94
N GLY A 201 -15.18 27.95 8.31
CA GLY A 201 -14.26 27.11 7.54
C GLY A 201 -13.36 26.22 8.41
N ILE A 202 -12.26 25.74 7.82
CA ILE A 202 -11.36 24.78 8.49
C ILE A 202 -10.21 25.53 9.17
N PRO A 203 -9.97 25.34 10.48
CA PRO A 203 -8.83 25.94 11.16
C PRO A 203 -7.53 25.35 10.61
N CYS A 204 -6.55 26.22 10.34
CA CYS A 204 -5.27 25.82 9.76
C CYS A 204 -4.09 26.54 10.42
N LEU A 205 -2.91 25.95 10.24
CA LEU A 205 -1.63 26.55 10.56
C LEU A 205 -0.90 26.81 9.26
N HIS A 206 -0.45 28.05 9.07
CA HIS A 206 0.52 28.37 8.03
C HIS A 206 1.87 27.79 8.44
N ALA A 207 2.34 26.78 7.70
CA ALA A 207 3.44 25.91 8.10
C ALA A 207 4.77 26.28 7.42
N ASN A 208 4.73 26.73 6.17
CA ASN A 208 5.91 27.15 5.43
C ASN A 208 5.51 28.02 4.23
N GLU A 209 6.37 28.94 3.83
CA GLU A 209 6.22 29.81 2.66
C GLU A 209 7.55 29.84 1.92
N THR A 210 7.51 29.64 0.61
CA THR A 210 8.65 29.83 -0.30
C THR A 210 8.20 30.65 -1.50
N GLU A 211 9.13 31.07 -2.36
CA GLU A 211 8.80 31.73 -3.64
C GLU A 211 7.92 30.86 -4.56
N ASP A 212 7.79 29.56 -4.27
CA ASP A 212 7.25 28.57 -5.19
C ASP A 212 5.90 28.00 -4.72
N TYR A 213 5.65 28.00 -3.40
CA TYR A 213 4.42 27.48 -2.81
C TYR A 213 4.26 27.91 -1.34
N ASP A 214 3.01 27.93 -0.89
CA ASP A 214 2.65 28.00 0.53
C ASP A 214 2.20 26.63 1.05
N ALA A 215 2.53 26.30 2.29
CA ALA A 215 2.08 25.09 2.95
C ALA A 215 1.24 25.37 4.18
N TYR A 216 0.16 24.62 4.29
CA TYR A 216 -0.77 24.66 5.41
C TYR A 216 -0.94 23.27 6.01
N LEU A 217 -1.09 23.23 7.34
CA LEU A 217 -1.48 22.03 8.09
C LEU A 217 -2.86 22.26 8.69
N CYS A 218 -3.78 21.33 8.49
CA CYS A 218 -5.12 21.41 9.04
C CYS A 218 -5.73 20.02 9.25
N ASN A 219 -6.84 19.97 9.97
CA ASN A 219 -7.58 18.74 10.19
C ASN A 219 -8.91 18.82 9.44
N ILE A 220 -9.05 18.07 8.34
CA ILE A 220 -10.29 18.04 7.57
C ILE A 220 -11.28 17.06 8.23
N PRO A 221 -12.54 17.44 8.46
CA PRO A 221 -13.55 16.51 8.94
C PRO A 221 -13.72 15.32 7.99
N GLY A 222 -13.76 14.10 8.53
CA GLY A 222 -13.91 12.89 7.72
C GLY A 222 -15.20 12.88 6.90
N TYR A 223 -16.27 13.46 7.44
CA TYR A 223 -17.55 13.64 6.76
C TYR A 223 -17.45 14.56 5.55
N LEU A 224 -16.76 15.70 5.68
CA LEU A 224 -16.51 16.61 4.57
C LEU A 224 -15.69 15.92 3.48
N LEU A 225 -14.59 15.26 3.86
CA LEU A 225 -13.73 14.56 2.91
C LEU A 225 -14.47 13.45 2.14
N ALA A 226 -15.36 12.71 2.81
CA ALA A 226 -16.22 11.71 2.18
C ALA A 226 -17.20 12.35 1.18
N ASN A 227 -17.83 13.47 1.53
CA ASN A 227 -18.77 14.16 0.65
C ASN A 227 -18.07 14.76 -0.58
N LEU A 228 -16.90 15.37 -0.40
CA LEU A 228 -16.12 15.89 -1.52
C LEU A 228 -15.80 14.79 -2.54
N TYR A 229 -15.46 13.59 -2.06
CA TYR A 229 -15.24 12.45 -2.95
C TYR A 229 -16.53 11.93 -3.61
N ASN A 230 -17.66 11.91 -2.90
CA ASN A 230 -18.94 11.52 -3.50
C ASN A 230 -19.45 12.52 -4.56
N ILE A 231 -19.08 13.80 -4.44
CA ILE A 231 -19.43 14.86 -5.39
C ILE A 231 -18.47 14.84 -6.59
N TYR A 232 -17.16 14.93 -6.35
CA TYR A 232 -16.16 15.14 -7.40
C TYR A 232 -15.49 13.85 -7.89
N GLY A 233 -15.66 12.72 -7.20
CA GLY A 233 -15.19 11.41 -7.63
C GLY A 233 -13.68 11.33 -7.84
N SER A 234 -13.30 10.66 -8.93
CA SER A 234 -11.92 10.48 -9.40
C SER A 234 -11.20 11.80 -9.68
N ARG A 235 -11.93 12.87 -10.05
CA ARG A 235 -11.36 14.21 -10.30
C ARG A 235 -10.62 14.79 -9.12
N LEU A 236 -11.00 14.43 -7.90
CA LEU A 236 -10.32 14.85 -6.67
C LEU A 236 -8.96 14.13 -6.47
N LEU A 237 -8.71 13.05 -7.21
CA LEU A 237 -7.55 12.16 -7.06
C LEU A 237 -6.63 12.12 -8.29
N GLU A 238 -6.91 12.87 -9.37
CA GLU A 238 -6.14 12.84 -10.63
C GLU A 238 -4.65 13.16 -10.43
N GLY A 239 -4.32 14.07 -9.50
CA GLY A 239 -2.94 14.39 -9.15
C GLY A 239 -2.14 13.23 -8.51
N ASN A 240 -2.78 12.08 -8.24
CA ASN A 240 -2.14 10.91 -7.66
C ASN A 240 -1.52 10.01 -8.73
N VAL A 241 -0.20 9.86 -8.73
CA VAL A 241 0.53 9.00 -9.68
C VAL A 241 0.29 7.49 -9.50
N ARG A 242 -0.47 7.08 -8.47
CA ARG A 242 -0.82 5.68 -8.23
C ARG A 242 -2.25 5.44 -8.68
N SER A 243 -2.45 4.66 -9.73
CA SER A 243 -3.81 4.24 -10.12
C SER A 243 -4.48 3.57 -8.94
N PHE A 244 -5.61 4.15 -8.52
CA PHE A 244 -6.29 3.83 -7.28
C PHE A 244 -7.13 2.52 -7.36
N LEU A 245 -7.21 1.92 -8.55
CA LEU A 245 -8.07 0.81 -8.93
C LEU A 245 -7.64 -0.56 -8.37
N GLN A 246 -7.56 -0.70 -7.05
CA GLN A 246 -7.68 -2.00 -6.37
C GLN A 246 -8.37 -1.84 -5.01
N THR A 247 -9.69 -1.71 -5.04
CA THR A 247 -10.58 -1.59 -3.86
C THR A 247 -10.60 -2.84 -2.95
N LYS A 248 -9.85 -3.91 -3.27
CA LYS A 248 -9.82 -5.19 -2.55
C LYS A 248 -8.51 -5.49 -1.80
N GLY A 249 -7.89 -4.48 -1.18
CA GLY A 249 -6.66 -4.64 -0.39
C GLY A 249 -6.88 -4.86 1.13
N LYS A 250 -5.93 -5.52 1.81
CA LYS A 250 -5.91 -5.68 3.29
C LYS A 250 -5.89 -4.34 4.06
N VAL A 251 -5.33 -3.28 3.46
CA VAL A 251 -5.25 -1.94 4.06
C VAL A 251 -6.64 -1.31 4.19
N ASN A 252 -7.50 -1.47 3.18
CA ASN A 252 -8.87 -0.96 3.19
C ASN A 252 -9.70 -1.59 4.30
N LYS A 253 -9.45 -2.88 4.64
CA LYS A 253 -10.09 -3.54 5.79
C LYS A 253 -9.69 -2.93 7.13
N GLY A 254 -8.44 -2.50 7.29
CA GLY A 254 -7.95 -1.84 8.49
C GLY A 254 -8.59 -0.47 8.67
N ILE A 255 -8.56 0.36 7.63
CA ILE A 255 -9.17 1.70 7.63
C ILE A 255 -10.67 1.60 7.93
N ARG A 256 -11.41 0.70 7.25
CA ARG A 256 -12.85 0.48 7.50
C ARG A 256 -13.12 0.01 8.94
N THR A 257 -12.31 -0.91 9.48
CA THR A 257 -12.44 -1.35 10.87
C THR A 257 -12.30 -0.18 11.85
N THR A 258 -11.33 0.72 11.62
CA THR A 258 -11.15 1.92 12.45
C THR A 258 -12.34 2.86 12.34
N ILE A 259 -12.87 3.09 11.12
CA ILE A 259 -14.07 3.92 10.91
C ILE A 259 -15.24 3.41 11.76
N LEU A 260 -15.52 2.10 11.71
CA LEU A 260 -16.70 1.54 12.37
C LEU A 260 -16.51 1.37 13.88
N ASN A 261 -15.34 0.91 14.32
CA ASN A 261 -15.14 0.49 15.71
C ASN A 261 -14.38 1.49 16.58
N ASN A 262 -13.51 2.32 16.00
CA ASN A 262 -12.65 3.25 16.75
C ASN A 262 -12.51 4.63 16.06
N PRO A 263 -13.63 5.31 15.72
CA PRO A 263 -13.59 6.55 14.91
C PRO A 263 -12.83 7.69 15.58
N THR A 264 -12.83 7.79 16.91
CA THR A 264 -12.11 8.83 17.67
C THR A 264 -10.59 8.65 17.62
N LEU A 265 -10.10 7.44 17.35
CA LEU A 265 -8.67 7.15 17.20
C LEU A 265 -8.20 7.25 15.75
N PHE A 266 -9.11 7.59 14.82
CA PHE A 266 -8.79 7.64 13.39
C PHE A 266 -7.65 8.61 13.08
N PHE A 267 -7.64 9.78 13.74
CA PHE A 267 -6.56 10.77 13.62
C PHE A 267 -5.19 10.17 13.97
N ALA A 268 -5.12 9.31 14.99
CA ALA A 268 -3.87 8.70 15.43
C ALA A 268 -3.47 7.48 14.58
N TYR A 269 -4.43 6.75 14.02
CA TYR A 269 -4.19 5.52 13.26
C TYR A 269 -4.00 5.76 11.76
N ASN A 270 -4.43 6.90 11.25
CA ASN A 270 -4.33 7.25 9.84
C ASN A 270 -3.21 8.28 9.61
N ASN A 271 -2.45 8.11 8.53
CA ASN A 271 -1.37 9.03 8.16
C ASN A 271 -1.87 10.38 7.64
N GLY A 272 -3.16 10.52 7.38
CA GLY A 272 -3.75 11.72 6.80
C GLY A 272 -3.77 11.70 5.27
N ILE A 273 -3.93 12.89 4.69
CA ILE A 273 -3.90 13.15 3.25
C ILE A 273 -2.88 14.25 2.93
N ALA A 274 -2.32 14.20 1.72
CA ALA A 274 -1.59 15.33 1.15
C ALA A 274 -2.36 15.84 -0.05
N GLY A 275 -2.60 17.15 -0.08
CA GLY A 275 -3.32 17.83 -1.14
C GLY A 275 -2.52 18.98 -1.75
N THR A 276 -2.81 19.29 -3.01
CA THR A 276 -2.36 20.50 -3.69
C THR A 276 -3.56 21.35 -4.08
N ALA A 277 -3.39 22.67 -4.12
CA ALA A 277 -4.41 23.61 -4.57
C ALA A 277 -3.77 24.72 -5.41
N SER A 278 -4.52 25.33 -6.31
CA SER A 278 -4.05 26.51 -7.07
C SER A 278 -4.17 27.78 -6.24
N LYS A 279 -5.20 27.85 -5.39
CA LYS A 279 -5.48 29.01 -4.54
C LYS A 279 -6.25 28.58 -3.30
N ILE A 280 -6.04 29.32 -2.22
CA ILE A 280 -6.93 29.28 -1.06
C ILE A 280 -7.36 30.69 -0.68
N SER A 281 -8.48 30.78 0.02
CA SER A 281 -8.86 32.01 0.70
C SER A 281 -8.96 31.76 2.20
N THR A 282 -8.35 32.65 2.98
CA THR A 282 -8.25 32.52 4.44
C THR A 282 -8.83 33.73 5.16
N HIS A 283 -9.16 33.57 6.43
CA HIS A 283 -9.49 34.67 7.33
C HIS A 283 -9.11 34.33 8.77
N VAL A 284 -9.02 35.35 9.62
CA VAL A 284 -8.66 35.17 11.04
C VAL A 284 -9.88 35.43 11.91
N VAL A 285 -10.20 34.47 12.78
CA VAL A 285 -11.26 34.57 13.79
C VAL A 285 -10.66 34.31 15.15
N ASN A 286 -10.80 35.27 16.08
CA ASN A 286 -10.26 35.19 17.45
C ASN A 286 -8.77 34.81 17.49
N GLY A 287 -7.98 35.31 16.53
CA GLY A 287 -6.54 35.04 16.43
C GLY A 287 -6.15 33.71 15.76
N ASN A 288 -7.12 32.87 15.37
CA ASN A 288 -6.86 31.62 14.64
C ASN A 288 -7.11 31.80 13.15
N LEU A 289 -6.24 31.22 12.32
CA LEU A 289 -6.36 31.23 10.86
C LEU A 289 -7.31 30.12 10.40
N TYR A 290 -8.21 30.46 9.48
CA TYR A 290 -9.16 29.52 8.88
C TYR A 290 -9.12 29.60 7.36
N ILE A 291 -9.24 28.45 6.70
CA ILE A 291 -9.46 28.33 5.26
C ILE A 291 -10.96 28.35 5.01
N LYS A 292 -11.44 29.34 4.24
CA LYS A 292 -12.85 29.46 3.85
C LYS A 292 -13.14 28.86 2.47
N GLU A 293 -12.15 28.84 1.59
CA GLU A 293 -12.31 28.37 0.21
C GLU A 293 -11.01 27.75 -0.30
N ILE A 294 -11.12 26.68 -1.09
CA ILE A 294 -10.01 26.03 -1.77
C ILE A 294 -10.35 25.89 -3.26
N THR A 295 -9.45 26.33 -4.13
CA THR A 295 -9.56 26.22 -5.58
C THR A 295 -8.61 25.15 -6.13
N ALA A 296 -9.10 24.33 -7.05
CA ALA A 296 -8.40 23.22 -7.69
C ALA A 296 -7.74 22.24 -6.70
N LEU A 297 -8.49 21.80 -5.68
CA LEU A 297 -7.99 20.81 -4.72
C LEU A 297 -7.72 19.47 -5.40
N GLN A 298 -6.53 18.91 -5.20
CA GLN A 298 -6.09 17.61 -5.70
C GLN A 298 -5.43 16.80 -4.60
N ILE A 299 -5.93 15.59 -4.31
CA ILE A 299 -5.38 14.69 -3.29
C ILE A 299 -4.32 13.79 -3.92
N VAL A 300 -3.06 14.20 -3.76
CA VAL A 300 -1.90 13.51 -4.32
C VAL A 300 -1.43 12.32 -3.47
N ASN A 301 -1.85 12.24 -2.20
CA ASN A 301 -1.65 11.08 -1.33
C ASN A 301 -2.83 10.92 -0.35
N GLY A 302 -3.23 9.68 -0.09
CA GLY A 302 -4.34 9.37 0.81
C GLY A 302 -5.66 8.99 0.14
N GLY A 303 -5.66 8.70 -1.17
CA GLY A 303 -6.86 8.24 -1.91
C GLY A 303 -7.57 7.03 -1.27
N GLN A 304 -6.81 6.09 -0.67
CA GLN A 304 -7.40 4.96 0.08
C GLN A 304 -8.19 5.40 1.30
N THR A 305 -7.70 6.40 2.03
CA THR A 305 -8.39 6.98 3.18
C THR A 305 -9.67 7.66 2.73
N THR A 306 -9.58 8.54 1.73
CA THR A 306 -10.70 9.30 1.18
C THR A 306 -11.81 8.38 0.66
N ALA A 307 -11.48 7.43 -0.21
CA ALA A 307 -12.45 6.51 -0.77
C ALA A 307 -13.03 5.54 0.28
N SER A 308 -12.26 5.12 1.28
CA SER A 308 -12.79 4.25 2.36
C SER A 308 -13.81 4.99 3.22
N LEU A 309 -13.60 6.29 3.49
CA LEU A 309 -14.56 7.13 4.19
C LEU A 309 -15.84 7.29 3.37
N ALA A 310 -15.71 7.60 2.08
CA ALA A 310 -16.84 7.74 1.16
C ALA A 310 -17.66 6.43 1.02
N MET A 311 -16.97 5.31 0.84
CA MET A 311 -17.60 3.99 0.71
C MET A 311 -18.31 3.57 2.00
N ALA A 312 -17.71 3.83 3.17
CA ALA A 312 -18.36 3.58 4.46
C ALA A 312 -19.60 4.46 4.66
N LEU A 313 -19.58 5.71 4.17
CA LEU A 313 -20.72 6.62 4.22
C LEU A 313 -21.88 6.15 3.33
N LEU A 314 -21.62 5.47 2.21
CA LEU A 314 -22.65 4.96 1.30
C LEU A 314 -23.16 3.57 1.69
N ASN A 315 -22.27 2.62 1.93
CA ASN A 315 -22.61 1.19 2.01
C ASN A 315 -22.91 0.71 3.44
N ASP A 316 -22.37 1.39 4.46
CA ASP A 316 -22.43 0.93 5.84
C ASP A 316 -23.37 1.78 6.70
N LYS A 317 -24.28 2.55 6.09
CA LYS A 317 -25.23 3.44 6.81
C LYS A 317 -26.03 2.69 7.87
N LYS A 318 -26.40 1.43 7.59
CA LYS A 318 -27.15 0.57 8.52
C LYS A 318 -26.34 0.18 9.77
N ASP A 319 -25.01 0.27 9.70
CA ASP A 319 -24.08 -0.04 10.79
C ASP A 319 -23.69 1.21 11.62
N GLY A 320 -24.37 2.34 11.40
CA GLY A 320 -24.10 3.60 12.12
C GLY A 320 -22.85 4.34 11.64
N SER A 321 -22.34 4.02 10.44
CA SER A 321 -21.10 4.59 9.89
C SER A 321 -21.13 6.11 9.77
N GLU A 322 -22.28 6.72 9.48
CA GLU A 322 -22.42 8.17 9.35
C GLU A 322 -22.05 8.91 10.65
N GLU A 323 -22.58 8.45 11.79
CA GLU A 323 -22.28 9.03 13.10
C GLU A 323 -20.83 8.78 13.52
N SER A 324 -20.25 7.66 13.09
CA SER A 324 -18.83 7.39 13.29
C SER A 324 -17.95 8.33 12.45
N ILE A 325 -18.29 8.57 11.19
CA ILE A 325 -17.51 9.43 10.28
C ILE A 325 -17.56 10.90 10.73
N LYS A 326 -18.67 11.39 11.29
CA LYS A 326 -18.77 12.74 11.87
C LYS A 326 -17.78 12.97 13.03
N LYS A 327 -17.31 11.91 13.69
CA LYS A 327 -16.31 11.98 14.78
C LYS A 327 -14.87 11.90 14.28
N ILE A 328 -14.66 11.66 12.98
CA ILE A 328 -13.34 11.50 12.39
C ILE A 328 -12.77 12.86 11.99
N SER A 329 -11.51 13.09 12.31
CA SER A 329 -10.69 14.16 11.74
C SER A 329 -9.48 13.55 11.06
N VAL A 330 -9.16 14.04 9.86
CA VAL A 330 -8.06 13.54 9.04
C VAL A 330 -6.99 14.64 8.96
N PRO A 331 -5.73 14.38 9.35
CA PRO A 331 -4.64 15.32 9.14
C PRO A 331 -4.47 15.60 7.65
N MET A 332 -4.34 16.88 7.27
CA MET A 332 -4.10 17.30 5.90
C MET A 332 -2.88 18.21 5.83
N LYS A 333 -1.95 17.86 4.93
CA LYS A 333 -0.91 18.76 4.44
C LYS A 333 -1.34 19.32 3.09
N LEU A 334 -1.59 20.63 3.03
CA LEU A 334 -2.03 21.33 1.82
C LEU A 334 -0.90 22.19 1.28
N SER A 335 -0.53 22.00 0.01
CA SER A 335 0.43 22.84 -0.71
C SER A 335 -0.30 23.69 -1.74
N VAL A 336 -0.28 25.00 -1.57
CA VAL A 336 -0.85 25.97 -2.51
C VAL A 336 0.26 26.36 -3.47
N VAL A 337 0.12 25.96 -4.73
CA VAL A 337 1.19 26.04 -5.73
C VAL A 337 0.80 27.04 -6.80
N ASP A 338 1.75 27.91 -7.16
CA ASP A 338 1.55 28.85 -8.26
C ASP A 338 1.25 28.09 -9.58
N PRO A 339 0.22 28.48 -10.35
CA PRO A 339 -0.11 27.89 -11.64
C PRO A 339 1.09 27.70 -12.59
N GLU A 340 2.07 28.61 -12.56
CA GLU A 340 3.26 28.52 -13.44
C GLU A 340 4.20 27.37 -13.05
N LYS A 341 4.27 27.03 -11.75
CA LYS A 341 5.12 25.94 -11.22
C LYS A 341 4.37 24.64 -10.98
N ALA A 342 3.04 24.66 -11.08
CA ALA A 342 2.17 23.51 -10.84
C ALA A 342 2.56 22.26 -11.66
N LYS A 343 2.90 22.44 -12.95
CA LYS A 343 3.28 21.34 -13.87
C LYS A 343 4.53 20.57 -13.42
N GLU A 344 5.46 21.23 -12.72
CA GLU A 344 6.67 20.60 -12.20
C GLU A 344 6.50 20.08 -10.77
N LEU A 345 5.90 20.91 -9.90
CA LEU A 345 5.86 20.63 -8.46
C LEU A 345 4.84 19.56 -8.09
N ILE A 346 3.64 19.57 -8.67
CA ILE A 346 2.58 18.62 -8.30
C ILE A 346 3.01 17.15 -8.53
N PRO A 347 3.60 16.77 -9.68
CA PRO A 347 4.10 15.41 -9.88
C PRO A 347 5.21 15.02 -8.88
N ASN A 348 6.09 15.96 -8.52
CA ASN A 348 7.15 15.73 -7.55
C ASN A 348 6.58 15.56 -6.13
N ILE A 349 5.67 16.43 -5.70
CA ILE A 349 4.97 16.32 -4.42
C ILE A 349 4.24 14.97 -4.33
N SER A 350 3.51 14.60 -5.38
CA SER A 350 2.83 13.31 -5.49
C SER A 350 3.81 12.13 -5.40
N ARG A 351 4.90 12.17 -6.17
CA ARG A 351 5.95 11.13 -6.13
C ARG A 351 6.56 11.00 -4.73
N TYR A 352 6.91 12.10 -4.08
CA TYR A 352 7.58 12.07 -2.77
C TYR A 352 6.62 11.69 -1.63
N ALA A 353 5.38 12.17 -1.66
CA ALA A 353 4.35 11.76 -0.70
C ALA A 353 4.03 10.26 -0.82
N ASN A 354 4.04 9.70 -2.03
CA ASN A 354 3.79 8.27 -2.28
C ASN A 354 5.02 7.35 -2.10
N SER A 355 6.23 7.88 -2.20
CA SER A 355 7.50 7.13 -2.06
C SER A 355 8.06 7.11 -0.64
N GLN A 356 7.41 7.81 0.31
CA GLN A 356 7.57 7.51 1.74
C GLN A 356 7.03 6.09 1.98
N ASN A 357 7.96 5.13 1.93
CA ASN A 357 7.67 3.70 1.81
C ASN A 357 6.65 3.17 2.83
N LYS A 358 5.81 2.25 2.36
CA LYS A 358 5.06 1.30 3.19
C LYS A 358 6.05 0.57 4.09
N VAL A 359 6.10 0.91 5.37
CA VAL A 359 6.81 0.11 6.36
C VAL A 359 6.05 -1.21 6.47
N SER A 360 6.59 -2.30 5.92
CA SER A 360 6.00 -3.61 6.16
C SER A 360 6.12 -3.96 7.65
N GLU A 361 5.27 -4.84 8.19
CA GLU A 361 5.49 -5.37 9.56
C GLU A 361 6.91 -5.92 9.73
N ALA A 362 7.46 -6.51 8.66
CA ALA A 362 8.85 -6.95 8.64
C ALA A 362 9.85 -5.78 8.71
N ASP A 363 9.52 -4.61 8.16
CA ASP A 363 10.34 -3.39 8.25
C ASP A 363 10.30 -2.76 9.64
N LEU A 364 9.13 -2.72 10.30
CA LEU A 364 9.01 -2.34 11.73
C LEU A 364 9.86 -3.25 12.62
N TRP A 365 9.89 -4.54 12.31
CA TRP A 365 10.63 -5.54 13.09
C TRP A 365 12.14 -5.54 12.77
N SER A 366 12.62 -4.83 11.74
CA SER A 366 14.06 -4.78 11.37
C SER A 366 14.96 -4.25 12.48
N ASN A 367 14.40 -3.48 13.42
CA ASN A 367 15.11 -2.90 14.56
C ASN A 367 15.01 -3.76 15.83
N HIS A 368 14.34 -4.92 15.77
CA HIS A 368 14.30 -5.84 16.89
C HIS A 368 15.74 -6.29 17.25
N PRO A 369 16.11 -6.39 18.55
CA PRO A 369 17.46 -6.77 19.00
C PRO A 369 18.01 -8.04 18.33
N PHE A 370 17.15 -9.02 18.08
CA PHE A 370 17.48 -10.21 17.29
C PHE A 370 18.09 -9.89 15.92
N HIS A 371 17.48 -9.00 15.12
CA HIS A 371 17.96 -8.70 13.78
C HIS A 371 19.24 -7.89 13.78
N ILE A 372 19.42 -7.01 14.77
CA ILE A 372 20.68 -6.29 15.00
C ILE A 372 21.78 -7.31 15.33
N ARG A 373 21.51 -8.25 16.23
CA ARG A 373 22.48 -9.31 16.58
C ARG A 373 22.84 -10.20 15.39
N MET A 374 21.87 -10.58 14.55
CA MET A 374 22.14 -11.35 13.33
C MET A 374 22.97 -10.55 12.31
N GLU A 375 22.73 -9.24 12.20
CA GLU A 375 23.57 -8.35 11.40
C GLU A 375 25.00 -8.30 11.95
N GLU A 376 25.18 -8.14 13.26
CA GLU A 376 26.51 -8.15 13.87
C GLU A 376 27.28 -9.43 13.59
N PHE A 377 26.66 -10.60 13.74
CA PHE A 377 27.30 -11.87 13.37
C PHE A 377 27.62 -11.92 11.89
N SER A 378 26.73 -11.43 11.04
CA SER A 378 26.97 -11.34 9.60
C SER A 378 28.20 -10.50 9.24
N ARG A 379 28.43 -9.37 9.93
CA ARG A 379 29.58 -8.50 9.66
C ARG A 379 30.88 -9.00 10.28
N LYS A 380 30.82 -9.72 11.40
CA LYS A 380 32.00 -10.15 12.19
C LYS A 380 32.44 -11.59 11.91
N THR A 381 31.55 -12.44 11.41
CA THR A 381 31.83 -13.86 11.20
C THR A 381 32.38 -14.09 9.80
N ILE A 382 33.69 -14.31 9.72
CA ILE A 382 34.37 -14.68 8.48
C ILE A 382 34.00 -16.11 8.12
N ALA A 383 33.47 -16.30 6.92
CA ALA A 383 33.20 -17.62 6.35
C ALA A 383 34.51 -18.33 6.02
N PRO A 384 34.62 -19.65 6.28
CA PRO A 384 35.77 -20.45 5.90
C PRO A 384 36.15 -20.28 4.43
N ALA A 385 37.45 -20.17 4.17
CA ALA A 385 37.96 -19.96 2.82
C ALA A 385 37.69 -21.19 1.95
N VAL A 386 37.12 -20.96 0.75
CA VAL A 386 36.86 -22.00 -0.26
C VAL A 386 37.53 -21.63 -1.58
N ASN A 387 37.89 -22.65 -2.37
CA ASN A 387 38.43 -22.53 -3.73
C ASN A 387 39.74 -21.73 -3.86
N GLY A 388 40.61 -21.76 -2.85
CA GLY A 388 41.93 -21.11 -2.93
C GLY A 388 41.94 -19.58 -2.80
N ASN A 389 40.80 -18.97 -2.45
CA ASN A 389 40.74 -17.54 -2.13
C ASN A 389 41.51 -17.23 -0.85
N GLN A 390 42.42 -16.25 -0.90
CA GLN A 390 43.24 -15.82 0.24
C GLN A 390 42.57 -14.75 1.12
N TYR A 391 41.37 -14.29 0.74
CA TYR A 391 40.62 -13.26 1.47
C TYR A 391 39.36 -13.86 2.09
N GLY A 392 39.07 -13.47 3.34
CA GLY A 392 37.86 -13.87 4.04
C GLY A 392 36.61 -13.23 3.44
N THR A 393 35.53 -14.01 3.32
CA THR A 393 34.21 -13.54 2.86
C THR A 393 33.21 -13.56 4.02
N HIS A 394 32.13 -12.81 3.90
CA HIS A 394 31.07 -12.74 4.92
C HIS A 394 29.72 -13.06 4.29
N TRP A 395 28.90 -13.81 5.02
CA TRP A 395 27.50 -13.97 4.69
C TRP A 395 26.73 -12.73 5.08
N TYR A 396 26.41 -11.88 4.11
CA TYR A 396 25.72 -10.61 4.35
C TYR A 396 24.23 -10.86 4.67
N TYR A 397 23.83 -10.48 5.87
CA TYR A 397 22.45 -10.45 6.30
C TYR A 397 21.86 -9.06 6.08
N GLU A 398 20.79 -9.00 5.29
CA GLU A 398 20.03 -7.77 5.00
C GLU A 398 18.77 -7.74 5.87
N ARG A 399 18.81 -6.96 6.96
CA ARG A 399 17.67 -6.79 7.87
C ARG A 399 16.68 -5.73 7.36
N ALA A 400 17.15 -4.69 6.69
CA ALA A 400 16.34 -3.64 6.08
C ALA A 400 16.41 -3.75 4.55
N ASN A 401 15.28 -3.59 3.86
CA ASN A 401 15.24 -3.72 2.41
C ASN A 401 16.19 -2.72 1.73
N GLY A 402 17.09 -3.23 0.89
CA GLY A 402 18.03 -2.40 0.13
C GLY A 402 19.32 -2.02 0.87
N GLN A 403 19.52 -2.50 2.11
CA GLN A 403 20.71 -2.19 2.92
C GLN A 403 22.01 -2.53 2.20
N TYR A 404 22.10 -3.70 1.54
CA TYR A 404 23.30 -4.10 0.79
C TYR A 404 23.60 -3.13 -0.37
N LYS A 405 22.58 -2.64 -1.08
CA LYS A 405 22.77 -1.67 -2.15
C LYS A 405 23.22 -0.31 -1.61
N GLN A 406 22.66 0.10 -0.46
CA GLN A 406 22.98 1.37 0.19
C GLN A 406 24.45 1.47 0.59
N GLU A 407 25.05 0.39 1.09
CA GLU A 407 26.50 0.32 1.41
C GLU A 407 27.39 0.68 0.24
N THR A 408 26.91 0.49 -1.00
CA THR A 408 27.68 0.74 -2.23
C THR A 408 27.22 1.97 -3.01
N TYR A 409 26.14 2.64 -2.57
CA TYR A 409 25.46 3.69 -3.35
C TYR A 409 26.31 4.95 -3.56
N LYS A 410 27.25 5.25 -2.65
CA LYS A 410 28.18 6.38 -2.75
C LYS A 410 29.65 5.97 -2.86
N CYS A 411 29.92 4.68 -3.03
CA CYS A 411 31.28 4.16 -3.16
C CYS A 411 31.85 4.41 -4.55
N THR A 412 33.16 4.64 -4.62
CA THR A 412 33.89 4.57 -5.89
C THR A 412 33.84 3.16 -6.48
N PRO A 413 34.09 2.97 -7.79
CA PRO A 413 34.14 1.64 -8.39
C PRO A 413 35.10 0.66 -7.70
N ALA A 414 36.24 1.17 -7.20
CA ALA A 414 37.23 0.36 -6.48
C ALA A 414 36.73 -0.08 -5.09
N GLU A 415 36.11 0.83 -4.33
CA GLU A 415 35.52 0.54 -3.02
C GLU A 415 34.33 -0.41 -3.12
N LYS A 416 33.48 -0.22 -4.13
CA LYS A 416 32.37 -1.13 -4.43
C LYS A 416 32.89 -2.54 -4.74
N LYS A 417 33.91 -2.66 -5.60
CA LYS A 417 34.53 -3.95 -5.92
C LYS A 417 35.15 -4.61 -4.69
N LYS A 418 35.80 -3.83 -3.81
CA LYS A 418 36.33 -4.33 -2.53
C LYS A 418 35.22 -4.84 -1.61
N PHE A 419 34.13 -4.11 -1.49
CA PHE A 419 32.96 -4.53 -0.69
C PHE A 419 32.34 -5.82 -1.23
N GLU A 420 32.12 -5.92 -2.54
CA GLU A 420 31.56 -7.11 -3.20
C GLU A 420 32.50 -8.33 -3.12
N LEU A 421 33.82 -8.13 -3.07
CA LEU A 421 34.79 -9.21 -2.82
C LEU A 421 34.67 -9.78 -1.40
N SER A 422 34.48 -8.92 -0.40
CA SER A 422 34.32 -9.35 1.00
C SER A 422 32.90 -9.80 1.36
N ASN A 423 31.90 -9.39 0.57
CA ASN A 423 30.47 -9.67 0.81
C ASN A 423 29.80 -10.09 -0.50
N PRO A 424 30.12 -11.25 -1.09
CA PRO A 424 29.63 -11.59 -2.41
C PRO A 424 28.11 -11.82 -2.42
N SER A 425 27.44 -11.46 -3.51
CA SER A 425 25.98 -11.50 -3.62
C SER A 425 25.39 -12.91 -3.50
N ASN A 426 26.17 -13.96 -3.78
CA ASN A 426 25.76 -15.35 -3.56
C ASN A 426 25.75 -15.76 -2.07
N GLN A 427 26.42 -15.00 -1.19
CA GLN A 427 26.39 -15.13 0.27
C GLN A 427 25.47 -14.10 0.95
N LEU A 428 24.59 -13.44 0.18
CA LEU A 428 23.54 -12.54 0.69
C LEU A 428 22.26 -13.32 1.02
N PHE A 429 21.59 -12.95 2.12
CA PHE A 429 20.24 -13.41 2.45
C PHE A 429 19.48 -12.35 3.27
N LYS A 430 18.15 -12.33 3.15
CA LYS A 430 17.28 -11.32 3.77
C LYS A 430 16.57 -11.87 5.01
N LYS A 431 15.99 -11.00 5.83
CA LYS A 431 15.15 -11.40 6.98
C LYS A 431 14.02 -12.38 6.65
N VAL A 432 13.39 -12.24 5.48
CA VAL A 432 12.33 -13.14 5.02
C VAL A 432 12.87 -14.51 4.59
N ASP A 433 14.12 -14.57 4.12
CA ASP A 433 14.80 -15.82 3.80
C ASP A 433 15.18 -16.55 5.09
N LEU A 434 15.72 -15.83 6.07
CA LEU A 434 16.01 -16.37 7.41
C LEU A 434 14.75 -17.03 8.01
N ALA A 435 13.62 -16.33 7.98
CA ALA A 435 12.35 -16.88 8.47
C ALA A 435 11.94 -18.15 7.72
N LYS A 436 12.14 -18.20 6.40
CA LYS A 436 11.87 -19.40 5.59
C LYS A 436 12.78 -20.56 5.99
N TYR A 437 14.09 -20.32 6.12
CA TYR A 437 15.07 -21.33 6.53
C TYR A 437 14.74 -21.89 7.91
N TRP A 438 14.41 -21.01 8.86
CA TRP A 438 14.00 -21.42 10.19
C TRP A 438 12.74 -22.29 10.18
N ASN A 439 11.73 -21.96 9.38
CA ASN A 439 10.52 -22.79 9.26
C ASN A 439 10.83 -24.18 8.68
N ILE A 440 11.74 -24.30 7.71
CA ILE A 440 12.18 -25.60 7.16
C ILE A 440 12.87 -26.44 8.25
N MET A 441 13.79 -25.85 9.01
CA MET A 441 14.48 -26.53 10.12
C MET A 441 13.52 -27.01 11.22
N ASN A 442 12.40 -26.30 11.40
CA ASN A 442 11.35 -26.62 12.37
C ASN A 442 10.22 -27.47 11.78
N LEU A 443 10.46 -28.13 10.64
CA LEU A 443 9.49 -29.05 10.01
C LEU A 443 8.15 -28.38 9.67
N ARG A 444 8.21 -27.12 9.22
CA ARG A 444 7.06 -26.34 8.74
C ARG A 444 7.20 -25.92 7.27
N PRO A 445 7.33 -26.90 6.34
CA PRO A 445 7.38 -26.59 4.91
C PRO A 445 6.08 -25.95 4.40
N ASP A 446 4.95 -26.19 5.09
CA ASP A 446 3.65 -25.57 4.85
C ASP A 446 3.70 -24.04 5.05
N ILE A 447 4.38 -23.59 6.11
CA ILE A 447 4.59 -22.16 6.37
C ILE A 447 5.64 -21.59 5.41
N ALA A 448 6.75 -22.31 5.19
CA ALA A 448 7.81 -21.87 4.27
C ALA A 448 7.29 -21.70 2.82
N SER A 449 6.33 -22.53 2.43
CA SER A 449 5.62 -22.50 1.14
C SER A 449 4.59 -21.37 1.01
N ALA A 450 4.17 -20.75 2.12
CA ALA A 450 3.11 -19.75 2.11
C ALA A 450 3.59 -18.31 1.82
N GLY A 451 4.86 -18.15 1.45
CA GLY A 451 5.47 -16.88 1.08
C GLY A 451 6.24 -16.21 2.23
N GLY A 452 7.19 -15.34 1.87
CA GLY A 452 8.17 -14.76 2.81
C GLY A 452 7.53 -13.98 3.97
N GLN A 453 6.43 -13.25 3.74
CA GLN A 453 5.75 -12.48 4.78
C GLN A 453 5.05 -13.36 5.82
N LYS A 454 4.36 -14.43 5.39
CA LYS A 454 3.65 -15.32 6.33
C LYS A 454 4.64 -16.17 7.14
N ALA A 455 5.71 -16.62 6.50
CA ALA A 455 6.82 -17.27 7.20
C ALA A 455 7.48 -16.34 8.22
N PHE A 456 7.69 -15.08 7.84
CA PHE A 456 8.25 -14.05 8.73
C PHE A 456 7.35 -13.78 9.94
N SER A 457 6.04 -13.61 9.75
CA SER A 457 5.10 -13.36 10.86
C SER A 457 5.17 -14.48 11.92
N LYS A 458 5.17 -15.75 11.50
CA LYS A 458 5.30 -16.90 12.42
C LYS A 458 6.65 -16.96 13.11
N PHE A 459 7.72 -16.65 12.38
CA PHE A 459 9.06 -16.58 12.93
C PHE A 459 9.19 -15.44 13.95
N ALA A 460 8.66 -14.25 13.66
CA ALA A 460 8.69 -13.09 14.54
C ALA A 460 8.00 -13.39 15.88
N THR A 461 6.82 -14.04 15.86
CA THR A 461 6.15 -14.49 17.08
C THR A 461 7.04 -15.43 17.91
N TYR A 462 7.67 -16.43 17.27
CA TYR A 462 8.58 -17.34 17.96
C TYR A 462 9.77 -16.60 18.59
N VAL A 463 10.42 -15.72 17.83
CA VAL A 463 11.60 -15.01 18.32
C VAL A 463 11.25 -14.09 19.47
N SER A 464 10.15 -13.32 19.40
CA SER A 464 9.74 -12.46 20.52
C SER A 464 9.56 -13.29 21.80
N THR A 465 8.83 -14.41 21.74
CA THR A 465 8.64 -15.29 22.90
C THR A 465 9.95 -15.89 23.42
N GLN A 466 10.85 -16.32 22.54
CA GLN A 466 12.09 -16.96 22.96
C GLN A 466 13.15 -15.96 23.41
N TRP A 467 13.16 -14.76 22.84
CA TRP A 467 14.09 -13.71 23.23
C TRP A 467 13.88 -13.30 24.69
N GLU A 468 12.61 -13.15 25.09
CA GLU A 468 12.25 -12.87 26.48
C GLU A 468 12.61 -14.02 27.44
N LYS A 469 12.54 -15.27 26.96
CA LYS A 469 12.83 -16.47 27.77
C LYS A 469 14.33 -16.74 27.93
N ASP A 470 15.05 -16.82 26.81
CA ASP A 470 16.48 -17.11 26.74
C ASP A 470 17.04 -16.58 25.41
N GLU A 471 17.44 -15.31 25.37
CA GLU A 471 18.07 -14.72 24.19
C GLU A 471 19.42 -15.36 23.80
N THR A 472 20.06 -16.13 24.69
CA THR A 472 21.37 -16.77 24.41
C THR A 472 21.26 -17.91 23.39
N ILE A 473 20.05 -18.36 23.08
CA ILE A 473 19.81 -19.30 21.97
C ILE A 473 20.15 -18.66 20.61
N PHE A 474 20.03 -17.34 20.50
CA PHE A 474 20.32 -16.59 19.28
C PHE A 474 21.77 -16.12 19.30
N ASN A 475 22.67 -17.09 19.20
CA ASN A 475 24.12 -16.90 19.25
C ASN A 475 24.78 -17.07 17.88
N LYS A 476 26.11 -16.97 17.83
CA LYS A 476 26.89 -17.21 16.60
C LYS A 476 26.57 -18.57 15.96
N GLY A 477 26.43 -19.63 16.75
CA GLY A 477 26.05 -20.95 16.26
C GLY A 477 24.68 -20.98 15.58
N PHE A 478 23.69 -20.26 16.13
CA PHE A 478 22.39 -20.10 15.48
C PHE A 478 22.52 -19.39 14.12
N PHE A 479 23.37 -18.34 14.04
CA PHE A 479 23.64 -17.66 12.77
C PHE A 479 24.30 -18.60 11.75
N GLU A 480 25.31 -19.37 12.17
CA GLU A 480 25.98 -20.38 11.32
C GLU A 480 25.00 -21.47 10.86
N ASP A 481 24.11 -21.95 11.72
CA ASP A 481 23.07 -22.93 11.38
C ASP A 481 22.09 -22.38 10.32
N ILE A 482 21.67 -21.12 10.45
CA ILE A 482 20.82 -20.45 9.45
C ILE A 482 21.57 -20.31 8.12
N VAL A 483 22.86 -19.98 8.13
CA VAL A 483 23.66 -19.90 6.91
C VAL A 483 23.85 -21.29 6.28
N ALA A 484 24.12 -22.32 7.07
CA ALA A 484 24.19 -23.70 6.59
C ALA A 484 22.88 -24.12 5.93
N MET A 485 21.74 -23.73 6.51
CA MET A 485 20.42 -23.92 5.90
C MET A 485 20.24 -23.09 4.62
N ALA A 486 20.82 -21.89 4.52
CA ALA A 486 20.84 -21.10 3.30
C ALA A 486 21.65 -21.78 2.18
N ILE A 487 22.80 -22.40 2.52
CA ILE A 487 23.61 -23.20 1.59
C ILE A 487 22.82 -24.42 1.11
N LEU A 488 22.17 -25.14 2.02
CA LEU A 488 21.26 -26.25 1.69
C LEU A 488 20.15 -25.82 0.75
N PHE A 489 19.46 -24.72 1.07
CA PHE A 489 18.35 -24.22 0.27
C PHE A 489 18.80 -23.79 -1.12
N LYS A 490 19.85 -22.97 -1.23
CA LYS A 490 20.39 -22.52 -2.52
C LYS A 490 20.94 -23.67 -3.36
N GLY A 491 21.58 -24.66 -2.71
CA GLY A 491 22.07 -25.86 -3.36
C GLY A 491 20.94 -26.75 -3.88
N ALA A 492 19.92 -27.00 -3.06
CA ALA A 492 18.73 -27.75 -3.45
C ALA A 492 17.95 -27.05 -4.57
N ASP A 493 17.78 -25.73 -4.49
CA ASP A 493 17.18 -24.93 -5.56
C ASP A 493 17.89 -25.11 -6.90
N LYS A 494 19.23 -25.09 -6.89
CA LYS A 494 20.05 -25.33 -8.09
C LYS A 494 19.93 -26.77 -8.59
N ILE A 495 19.93 -27.76 -7.69
CA ILE A 495 19.79 -29.18 -8.05
C ILE A 495 18.45 -29.43 -8.72
N VAL A 496 17.35 -29.01 -8.10
CA VAL A 496 15.98 -29.19 -8.61
C VAL A 496 15.80 -28.50 -9.96
N LYS A 497 16.29 -27.25 -10.10
CA LYS A 497 16.22 -26.50 -11.36
C LYS A 497 16.87 -27.24 -12.53
N ASN A 498 17.88 -28.05 -12.26
CA ASN A 498 18.65 -28.77 -13.29
C ASN A 498 18.17 -30.21 -13.53
N GLN A 499 17.08 -30.65 -12.88
CA GLN A 499 16.51 -31.98 -13.12
C GLN A 499 15.67 -31.99 -14.39
N SER A 500 15.74 -33.08 -15.16
CA SER A 500 14.97 -33.23 -16.42
C SER A 500 13.46 -33.25 -16.21
N TRP A 501 13.00 -33.70 -15.03
CA TRP A 501 11.58 -33.77 -14.66
C TRP A 501 11.02 -32.45 -14.10
N TYR A 502 11.88 -31.46 -13.81
CA TYR A 502 11.43 -30.23 -13.18
C TYR A 502 10.67 -29.34 -14.17
N ASN A 503 9.47 -28.90 -13.76
CA ASN A 503 8.62 -28.00 -14.54
C ASN A 503 8.27 -26.72 -13.76
N SER A 504 7.53 -26.85 -12.65
CA SER A 504 7.07 -25.72 -11.82
C SER A 504 7.19 -26.01 -10.31
N TYR A 505 6.77 -25.07 -9.46
CA TYR A 505 6.66 -25.22 -7.99
C TYR A 505 7.98 -25.43 -7.23
N LYS A 506 9.11 -24.98 -7.79
CA LYS A 506 10.45 -25.17 -7.23
C LYS A 506 10.58 -24.84 -5.75
N ALA A 507 10.08 -23.67 -5.34
CA ALA A 507 10.19 -23.23 -3.95
C ALA A 507 9.49 -24.19 -2.97
N ASN A 508 8.36 -24.77 -3.38
CA ASN A 508 7.61 -25.75 -2.61
C ASN A 508 8.36 -27.09 -2.56
N ILE A 509 8.83 -27.57 -3.72
CA ILE A 509 9.61 -28.81 -3.82
C ILE A 509 10.84 -28.75 -2.93
N VAL A 510 11.61 -27.65 -2.98
CA VAL A 510 12.81 -27.47 -2.16
C VAL A 510 12.47 -27.45 -0.67
N ALA A 511 11.45 -26.70 -0.26
CA ALA A 511 11.05 -26.61 1.15
C ALA A 511 10.62 -27.97 1.71
N TYR A 512 9.80 -28.72 0.97
CA TYR A 512 9.35 -30.06 1.35
C TYR A 512 10.50 -31.07 1.32
N THR A 513 11.37 -31.05 0.30
CA THR A 513 12.53 -31.94 0.18
C THR A 513 13.44 -31.84 1.40
N LEU A 514 13.84 -30.62 1.76
CA LEU A 514 14.74 -30.42 2.89
C LEU A 514 14.05 -30.76 4.22
N SER A 515 12.78 -30.39 4.39
CA SER A 515 12.01 -30.73 5.59
C SER A 515 11.85 -32.25 5.75
N ILE A 516 11.59 -32.98 4.67
CA ILE A 516 11.40 -34.44 4.73
C ILE A 516 12.71 -35.17 5.01
N ILE A 517 13.85 -34.69 4.49
CA ILE A 517 15.16 -35.27 4.84
C ILE A 517 15.43 -35.07 6.33
N ILE A 518 15.22 -33.85 6.85
CA ILE A 518 15.41 -33.53 8.27
C ILE A 518 14.48 -34.37 9.16
N TYR A 519 13.21 -34.50 8.77
CA TYR A 519 12.23 -35.34 9.45
C TYR A 519 12.65 -36.81 9.47
N THR A 520 13.05 -37.36 8.32
CA THR A 520 13.45 -38.76 8.18
C THR A 520 14.65 -39.10 9.06
N VAL A 521 15.63 -38.20 9.16
CA VAL A 521 16.77 -38.36 10.09
C VAL A 521 16.27 -38.39 11.54
N LYS A 522 15.40 -37.45 11.94
CA LYS A 522 14.88 -37.39 13.32
C LYS A 522 14.09 -38.64 13.72
N GLU A 523 13.26 -39.16 12.82
CA GLU A 523 12.38 -40.31 13.09
C GLU A 523 13.13 -41.64 13.00
N LYS A 524 13.88 -41.89 11.92
CA LYS A 524 14.52 -43.19 11.67
C LYS A 524 15.88 -43.34 12.34
N TYR A 525 16.55 -42.24 12.67
CA TYR A 525 17.91 -42.23 13.26
C TYR A 525 17.95 -41.36 14.52
N PRO A 526 17.23 -41.74 15.61
CA PRO A 526 17.00 -40.89 16.77
C PRO A 526 18.26 -40.51 17.54
N ASN A 527 19.40 -41.18 17.33
CA ASN A 527 20.69 -40.83 17.93
C ASN A 527 21.56 -39.92 17.05
N HIS A 528 21.08 -39.58 15.85
CA HIS A 528 21.77 -38.77 14.87
C HIS A 528 21.04 -37.45 14.60
N SER A 529 21.77 -36.51 14.01
CA SER A 529 21.28 -35.19 13.66
C SER A 529 21.99 -34.65 12.43
N ILE A 530 21.39 -33.66 11.79
CA ILE A 530 22.01 -32.93 10.69
C ILE A 530 23.20 -32.11 11.19
N SER A 531 24.35 -32.30 10.55
CA SER A 531 25.54 -31.47 10.78
C SER A 531 25.46 -30.15 10.02
N TYR A 532 24.86 -29.13 10.62
CA TYR A 532 24.91 -27.77 10.07
C TYR A 532 26.32 -27.17 10.16
N HIS A 533 27.08 -27.54 11.18
CA HIS A 533 28.47 -27.10 11.35
C HIS A 533 29.34 -27.51 10.16
N ASP A 534 29.26 -28.75 9.69
CA ASP A 534 30.09 -29.19 8.56
C ASP A 534 29.70 -28.52 7.23
N ILE A 535 28.41 -28.23 7.04
CA ILE A 535 27.95 -27.48 5.86
C ILE A 535 28.48 -26.05 5.90
N TRP A 536 28.47 -25.42 7.09
CA TRP A 536 29.13 -24.14 7.30
C TRP A 536 30.64 -24.22 7.08
N GLN A 537 31.35 -25.23 7.58
CA GLN A 537 32.79 -25.36 7.35
C GLN A 537 33.14 -25.54 5.87
N ARG A 538 32.37 -26.33 5.13
CA ARG A 538 32.60 -26.59 3.69
C ARG A 538 32.12 -25.45 2.79
N GLN A 539 31.24 -24.56 3.28
CA GLN A 539 30.57 -23.51 2.50
C GLN A 539 29.91 -24.02 1.20
N SER A 540 29.61 -25.32 1.13
CA SER A 540 29.12 -26.01 -0.07
C SER A 540 28.50 -27.36 0.30
N LEU A 541 27.73 -27.93 -0.63
CA LEU A 541 27.17 -29.27 -0.46
C LEU A 541 28.21 -30.34 -0.77
N SER A 542 28.30 -31.33 0.11
CA SER A 542 28.96 -32.60 -0.13
C SER A 542 28.27 -33.41 -1.23
N ASN A 543 28.89 -34.50 -1.66
CA ASN A 543 28.27 -35.40 -2.62
C ASN A 543 27.11 -36.20 -2.00
N GLY A 544 27.20 -36.62 -0.73
CA GLY A 544 26.10 -37.29 -0.02
C GLY A 544 24.83 -36.44 -0.02
N TRP A 545 24.95 -35.15 0.34
CA TRP A 545 23.84 -34.20 0.26
C TRP A 545 23.27 -34.03 -1.15
N LYS A 546 24.13 -33.85 -2.16
CA LYS A 546 23.68 -33.69 -3.56
C LYS A 546 22.87 -34.90 -4.04
N CYS A 547 23.37 -36.10 -3.78
CA CYS A 547 22.71 -37.35 -4.15
C CYS A 547 21.38 -37.52 -3.40
N GLN A 548 21.37 -37.27 -2.08
CA GLN A 548 20.16 -37.38 -1.27
C GLN A 548 19.07 -36.39 -1.71
N ILE A 549 19.43 -35.13 -1.95
CA ILE A 549 18.50 -34.10 -2.43
C ILE A 549 17.97 -34.47 -3.82
N THR A 550 18.83 -34.94 -4.73
CA THR A 550 18.42 -35.35 -6.08
C THR A 550 17.36 -36.46 -6.02
N LYS A 551 17.62 -37.52 -5.24
CA LYS A 551 16.68 -38.63 -5.06
C LYS A 551 15.37 -38.18 -4.40
N THR A 552 15.47 -37.46 -3.28
CA THR A 552 14.31 -37.09 -2.47
C THR A 552 13.43 -36.05 -3.16
N SER A 553 14.02 -35.12 -3.90
CA SER A 553 13.25 -34.07 -4.59
C SER A 553 12.37 -34.61 -5.70
N LYS A 554 12.76 -35.71 -6.37
CA LYS A 554 11.89 -36.40 -7.33
C LYS A 554 10.65 -36.99 -6.66
N LEU A 555 10.85 -37.71 -5.55
CA LEU A 555 9.74 -38.27 -4.76
C LEU A 555 8.78 -37.18 -4.28
N ILE A 556 9.31 -36.06 -3.78
CA ILE A 556 8.50 -34.92 -3.32
C ILE A 556 7.79 -34.22 -4.48
N TYR A 557 8.43 -34.10 -5.64
CA TYR A 557 7.77 -33.56 -6.83
C TYR A 557 6.55 -34.39 -7.18
N ASP A 558 6.71 -35.70 -7.33
CA ASP A 558 5.62 -36.62 -7.68
C ASP A 558 4.48 -36.57 -6.65
N PHE A 559 4.82 -36.52 -5.35
CA PHE A 559 3.84 -36.34 -4.27
C PHE A 559 3.07 -35.02 -4.38
N LEU A 560 3.74 -33.89 -4.64
CA LEU A 560 3.08 -32.58 -4.67
C LEU A 560 2.15 -32.41 -5.88
N ILE A 561 2.42 -33.12 -6.98
CA ILE A 561 1.61 -33.07 -8.21
C ILE A 561 0.66 -34.25 -8.37
N ASP A 562 0.52 -35.11 -7.35
CA ASP A 562 -0.36 -36.27 -7.38
C ASP A 562 -1.80 -35.88 -7.73
N GLU A 563 -2.42 -36.61 -8.66
CA GLU A 563 -3.76 -36.33 -9.18
C GLU A 563 -4.85 -36.49 -8.11
N HIS A 564 -4.61 -37.27 -7.05
CA HIS A 564 -5.56 -37.53 -5.96
C HIS A 564 -5.48 -36.50 -4.82
N ARG A 565 -4.74 -35.40 -5.01
CA ARG A 565 -4.65 -34.32 -4.02
C ARG A 565 -5.99 -33.61 -3.81
N GLU A 566 -6.25 -33.19 -2.57
CA GLU A 566 -7.52 -32.52 -2.22
C GLU A 566 -7.66 -31.10 -2.76
N VAL A 567 -6.53 -30.46 -3.10
CA VAL A 567 -6.50 -29.08 -3.61
C VAL A 567 -5.82 -29.09 -4.96
N GLU A 568 -6.58 -28.74 -6.00
CA GLU A 568 -6.13 -28.78 -7.39
C GLU A 568 -4.85 -27.95 -7.63
N ASN A 569 -4.80 -26.73 -7.06
CA ASN A 569 -3.64 -25.87 -7.15
C ASN A 569 -2.52 -26.33 -6.21
N VAL A 570 -1.41 -26.79 -6.78
CA VAL A 570 -0.23 -27.32 -6.05
C VAL A 570 0.35 -26.30 -5.06
N THR A 571 0.36 -25.01 -5.40
CA THR A 571 0.90 -23.99 -4.49
C THR A 571 0.01 -23.74 -3.29
N GLU A 572 -1.32 -23.85 -3.44
CA GLU A 572 -2.26 -23.77 -2.31
C GLU A 572 -2.27 -25.07 -1.51
N TRP A 573 -2.09 -26.22 -2.17
CA TRP A 573 -1.94 -27.51 -1.52
C TRP A 573 -0.72 -27.53 -0.59
N ALA A 574 0.45 -27.13 -1.10
CA ALA A 574 1.69 -27.10 -0.35
C ALA A 574 1.67 -26.18 0.89
N LYS A 575 0.70 -25.25 0.99
CA LYS A 575 0.50 -24.34 2.13
C LYS A 575 -0.35 -24.93 3.25
N ARG A 576 -0.94 -26.11 3.04
CA ARG A 576 -1.80 -26.78 4.03
C ARG A 576 -0.97 -27.64 4.95
N GLU A 577 -1.23 -27.58 6.25
CA GLU A 577 -0.62 -28.48 7.24
C GLU A 577 -0.89 -29.96 6.92
N LYS A 578 -2.07 -30.26 6.34
CA LYS A 578 -2.43 -31.61 5.90
C LYS A 578 -1.50 -32.16 4.80
N CYS A 579 -1.06 -31.32 3.86
CA CYS A 579 -0.08 -31.70 2.85
C CYS A 579 1.24 -32.14 3.51
N TRP A 580 1.69 -31.42 4.53
CA TRP A 580 2.86 -31.82 5.29
C TRP A 580 2.67 -33.14 6.05
N LYS A 581 1.50 -33.34 6.69
CA LYS A 581 1.18 -34.61 7.37
C LYS A 581 1.26 -35.82 6.43
N LEU A 582 0.70 -35.72 5.24
CA LEU A 582 0.78 -36.78 4.23
C LEU A 582 2.20 -36.96 3.70
N ALA A 583 2.98 -35.89 3.54
CA ALA A 583 4.38 -36.00 3.12
C ALA A 583 5.23 -36.78 4.13
N MET A 584 4.93 -36.68 5.43
CA MET A 584 5.62 -37.43 6.50
C MET A 584 5.38 -38.95 6.43
N GLU A 585 4.34 -39.40 5.72
CA GLU A 585 4.03 -40.83 5.52
C GLU A 585 4.82 -41.45 4.37
N LEU A 586 5.53 -40.64 3.57
CA LEU A 586 6.34 -41.13 2.45
C LEU A 586 7.53 -41.96 2.96
N ASP A 587 7.76 -43.12 2.32
CA ASP A 587 8.94 -43.92 2.62
C ASP A 587 10.20 -43.33 1.97
N VAL A 588 10.89 -42.48 2.72
CA VAL A 588 12.18 -41.92 2.31
C VAL A 588 13.32 -42.83 2.77
N THR A 589 14.08 -43.35 1.81
CA THR A 589 15.35 -44.06 2.08
C THR A 589 16.53 -43.09 2.03
N LEU A 590 17.29 -43.03 3.12
CA LEU A 590 18.54 -42.28 3.19
C LEU A 590 19.69 -43.09 2.59
N LEU A 591 20.54 -42.43 1.80
CA LEU A 591 21.72 -43.04 1.16
C LEU A 591 22.87 -43.15 2.17
N ASN A 592 23.68 -44.21 2.06
CA ASN A 592 24.81 -44.45 2.98
C ASN A 592 25.80 -43.27 3.00
N ASP A 593 26.19 -42.75 1.84
CA ASP A 593 27.07 -41.57 1.74
C ASP A 593 26.51 -40.33 2.47
N PHE A 594 25.18 -40.22 2.61
CA PHE A 594 24.56 -39.15 3.38
C PHE A 594 24.50 -39.48 4.89
N LEU A 595 24.26 -40.75 5.25
CA LEU A 595 24.26 -41.21 6.63
C LEU A 595 25.63 -41.03 7.30
N ASP A 596 26.70 -41.25 6.55
CA ASP A 596 28.09 -41.06 7.02
C ASP A 596 28.43 -39.60 7.36
N GLU A 597 27.57 -38.65 6.97
CA GLU A 597 27.73 -37.21 7.25
C GLU A 597 26.87 -36.72 8.43
N LEU A 598 26.12 -37.61 9.10
CA LEU A 598 25.31 -37.26 10.26
C LEU A 598 26.16 -37.17 11.54
N LEU A 599 25.80 -36.24 12.42
CA LEU A 599 26.42 -36.13 13.75
C LEU A 599 25.63 -36.90 14.79
N THR A 600 26.32 -37.43 15.81
CA THR A 600 25.63 -37.96 16.98
C THR A 600 24.98 -36.83 17.78
N LYS A 601 23.89 -37.14 18.50
CA LYS A 601 23.23 -36.15 19.38
C LYS A 601 24.15 -35.61 20.47
N GLU A 602 25.05 -36.43 21.00
CA GLU A 602 26.00 -36.01 22.06
C GLU A 602 26.94 -34.91 21.56
N GLU A 603 27.51 -35.08 20.36
CA GLU A 603 28.34 -34.08 19.71
C GLU A 603 27.56 -32.78 19.45
N GLN A 604 26.32 -32.91 18.98
CA GLN A 604 25.46 -31.75 18.70
C GLN A 604 25.13 -30.95 19.98
N ASP A 605 24.82 -31.63 21.08
CA ASP A 605 24.48 -30.99 22.35
C ASP A 605 25.70 -30.32 22.99
N LEU A 606 26.89 -30.91 22.84
CA LEU A 606 28.15 -30.29 23.27
C LEU A 606 28.41 -28.97 22.52
N ILE A 607 28.24 -28.97 21.19
CA ILE A 607 28.39 -27.76 20.35
C ILE A 607 27.40 -26.68 20.79
N LYS A 608 26.12 -27.02 20.96
CA LYS A 608 25.09 -26.06 21.42
C LYS A 608 25.41 -25.46 22.79
N LYS A 609 25.87 -26.29 23.73
CA LYS A 609 26.22 -25.85 25.09
C LYS A 609 27.39 -24.88 25.08
N ASN A 610 28.43 -25.14 24.28
CA ASN A 610 29.58 -24.25 24.14
C ASN A 610 29.17 -22.91 23.50
N ASN A 611 28.40 -22.94 22.41
CA ASN A 611 27.92 -21.72 21.75
C ASN A 611 27.07 -20.83 22.67
N LYS A 612 26.20 -21.41 23.51
CA LYS A 612 25.45 -20.66 24.53
C LYS A 612 26.37 -20.02 25.57
N LYS A 613 27.38 -20.77 26.04
CA LYS A 613 28.35 -20.29 27.03
C LYS A 613 29.15 -19.09 26.50
N ASP A 614 29.61 -19.18 25.25
CA ASP A 614 30.37 -18.10 24.59
C ASP A 614 29.50 -16.87 24.34
N GLN A 615 28.23 -17.06 23.98
CA GLN A 615 27.29 -15.95 23.84
C GLN A 615 27.03 -15.25 25.17
N LYS A 616 26.88 -16.01 26.25
CA LYS A 616 26.70 -15.45 27.59
C LYS A 616 27.89 -14.59 27.98
N LEU A 617 29.12 -15.08 27.77
CA LEU A 617 30.34 -14.33 28.01
C LEU A 617 30.39 -13.03 27.17
N THR A 618 29.95 -13.09 25.92
CA THR A 618 29.90 -11.92 25.02
C THR A 618 28.86 -10.90 25.48
N ASN A 619 27.67 -11.35 25.89
CA ASN A 619 26.63 -10.50 26.46
C ASN A 619 27.13 -9.77 27.71
N ASP A 620 27.78 -10.50 28.62
CA ASP A 620 28.35 -9.98 29.85
C ASP A 620 29.41 -8.90 29.56
N ILE A 621 30.31 -9.15 28.59
CA ILE A 621 31.30 -8.15 28.12
C ILE A 621 30.62 -6.91 27.52
N ASN A 622 29.64 -7.09 26.63
CA ASN A 622 28.95 -5.97 25.97
C ASN A 622 28.24 -5.07 26.99
N GLN A 623 27.62 -5.63 28.03
CA GLN A 623 26.98 -4.85 29.08
C GLN A 623 27.99 -4.03 29.88
N ASN A 624 29.17 -4.58 30.20
CA ASN A 624 30.24 -3.83 30.85
C ASN A 624 30.71 -2.64 29.97
N VAL A 625 30.85 -2.88 28.67
CA VAL A 625 31.24 -1.84 27.70
C VAL A 625 30.16 -0.78 27.56
N GLU A 626 28.88 -1.14 27.51
CA GLU A 626 27.77 -0.19 27.47
C GLU A 626 27.71 0.66 28.74
N VAL A 627 27.89 0.06 29.91
CA VAL A 627 27.93 0.81 31.18
C VAL A 627 29.08 1.82 31.19
N TYR A 628 30.25 1.41 30.69
CA TYR A 628 31.41 2.31 30.57
C TYR A 628 31.15 3.44 29.56
N ASN A 629 30.67 3.10 28.36
CA ASN A 629 30.45 4.05 27.26
C ASN A 629 29.30 5.03 27.52
N TYR A 630 28.31 4.64 28.34
CA TYR A 630 27.26 5.57 28.76
C TYR A 630 27.85 6.75 29.54
N GLY A 631 29.00 6.58 30.20
CA GLY A 631 29.76 7.66 30.81
C GLY A 631 29.26 8.03 32.21
N VAL A 632 30.20 8.32 33.11
CA VAL A 632 29.91 8.59 34.53
C VAL A 632 28.97 9.79 34.71
N GLU A 633 29.11 10.83 33.91
CA GLU A 633 28.28 12.03 34.00
C GLU A 633 26.80 11.75 33.68
N ASN A 634 26.52 10.85 32.73
CA ASN A 634 25.13 10.46 32.44
C ASN A 634 24.54 9.59 33.55
N TRP A 635 25.36 8.78 34.24
CA TRP A 635 24.92 8.06 35.43
C TRP A 635 24.62 8.98 36.62
N LYS A 636 25.40 10.06 36.80
CA LYS A 636 25.12 11.12 37.78
C LYS A 636 23.82 11.85 37.45
N TYR A 637 23.63 12.18 36.17
CA TYR A 637 22.40 12.82 35.70
C TYR A 637 21.16 11.96 35.94
N LEU A 638 21.26 10.63 35.80
CA LEU A 638 20.18 9.72 36.16
C LEU A 638 19.81 9.78 37.65
N VAL A 639 20.80 9.96 38.54
CA VAL A 639 20.54 10.14 39.98
C VAL A 639 19.84 11.47 40.24
N GLU A 640 20.31 12.56 39.62
CA GLU A 640 19.69 13.89 39.76
C GLU A 640 18.25 13.92 39.23
N TRP A 641 18.00 13.29 38.08
CA TRP A 641 16.65 13.15 37.54
C TRP A 641 15.75 12.35 38.50
N ASN A 642 16.28 11.29 39.10
CA ASN A 642 15.53 10.50 40.07
C ASN A 642 15.16 11.28 41.34
N ASP A 643 15.98 12.23 41.79
CA ASP A 643 15.70 13.03 42.97
C ASP A 643 14.42 13.87 42.83
N SER A 644 14.04 14.23 41.60
CA SER A 644 12.81 14.97 41.30
C SER A 644 11.61 14.10 40.92
N HIS A 645 11.83 12.88 40.43
CA HIS A 645 10.76 12.00 39.91
C HIS A 645 10.46 10.78 40.81
N GLY A 646 11.38 10.36 41.67
CA GLY A 646 11.17 9.28 42.64
C GLY A 646 10.95 7.89 42.03
N VAL A 647 11.46 7.65 40.82
CA VAL A 647 11.19 6.43 40.02
C VAL A 647 11.99 5.21 40.50
N LEU A 648 13.25 5.40 40.86
CA LEU A 648 14.18 4.34 41.25
C LEU A 648 14.13 4.09 42.75
N ASN A 649 14.08 2.82 43.13
CA ASN A 649 14.14 2.42 44.53
C ASN A 649 15.60 2.41 45.08
N MET A 650 15.73 2.24 46.40
CA MET A 650 17.04 2.27 47.07
C MET A 650 18.04 1.24 46.54
N GLN A 651 17.58 0.04 46.13
CA GLN A 651 18.45 -0.99 45.58
C GLN A 651 18.93 -0.61 44.18
N GLU A 652 18.05 -0.07 43.34
CA GLU A 652 18.39 0.41 42.00
C GLU A 652 19.41 1.55 42.04
N LEU A 653 19.24 2.49 42.96
CA LEU A 653 20.21 3.57 43.20
C LEU A 653 21.59 3.04 43.65
N GLN A 654 21.65 1.93 44.40
CA GLN A 654 22.93 1.31 44.74
C GLN A 654 23.66 0.79 43.50
N PHE A 655 22.93 0.23 42.53
CA PHE A 655 23.53 -0.20 41.26
C PHE A 655 24.04 0.98 40.44
N ILE A 656 23.30 2.09 40.34
CA ILE A 656 23.78 3.30 39.65
C ILE A 656 25.02 3.89 40.35
N LYS A 657 25.09 3.86 41.69
CA LYS A 657 26.31 4.26 42.43
C LYS A 657 27.52 3.40 42.09
N VAL A 658 27.33 2.11 41.78
CA VAL A 658 28.41 1.23 41.29
C VAL A 658 28.87 1.66 39.90
N ALA A 659 27.98 2.10 39.01
CA ALA A 659 28.33 2.66 37.70
C ALA A 659 29.10 3.99 37.83
N ILE A 660 28.69 4.88 38.74
CA ILE A 660 29.38 6.15 39.00
C ILE A 660 30.81 5.91 39.54
N ALA A 661 31.00 4.86 40.34
CA ALA A 661 32.30 4.51 40.92
C ALA A 661 33.37 4.11 39.89
N ILE A 662 33.02 4.00 38.60
CA ILE A 662 33.98 3.87 37.49
C ILE A 662 34.97 5.04 37.46
N GLU A 663 34.57 6.26 37.84
CA GLU A 663 35.49 7.42 37.95
C GLU A 663 36.61 7.20 38.97
N LYS A 664 36.41 6.27 39.92
CA LYS A 664 37.36 5.90 40.98
C LYS A 664 38.13 4.62 40.64
N GLY A 665 38.05 4.16 39.39
CA GLY A 665 38.71 2.94 38.91
C GLY A 665 38.03 1.63 39.32
N LYS A 666 36.79 1.66 39.84
CA LYS A 666 36.04 0.44 40.18
C LYS A 666 35.20 -0.01 38.98
N ILE A 667 35.47 -1.21 38.48
CA ILE A 667 34.71 -1.80 37.36
C ILE A 667 33.57 -2.66 37.95
N PRO A 668 32.31 -2.47 37.52
CA PRO A 668 31.20 -3.34 37.94
C PRO A 668 31.43 -4.78 37.47
N SER A 669 30.97 -5.76 38.26
CA SER A 669 30.89 -7.16 37.80
C SER A 669 29.79 -7.34 36.75
N ASP A 670 29.86 -8.40 35.95
CA ASP A 670 28.87 -8.70 34.90
C ASP A 670 27.42 -8.65 35.39
N LYS A 671 27.14 -9.23 36.57
CA LYS A 671 25.81 -9.19 37.20
C LYS A 671 25.39 -7.77 37.60
N GLN A 672 26.33 -6.94 38.04
CA GLN A 672 26.06 -5.55 38.37
C GLN A 672 25.78 -4.75 37.11
N SER A 673 26.57 -4.93 36.03
CA SER A 673 26.35 -4.26 34.75
C SER A 673 25.01 -4.61 34.12
N ALA A 674 24.62 -5.89 34.15
CA ALA A 674 23.30 -6.33 33.71
C ALA A 674 22.18 -5.58 34.45
N ARG A 675 22.33 -5.45 35.79
CA ARG A 675 21.34 -4.78 36.63
C ARG A 675 21.34 -3.26 36.42
N ILE A 676 22.50 -2.63 36.24
CA ILE A 676 22.64 -1.20 35.90
C ILE A 676 21.89 -0.89 34.59
N MET A 677 22.08 -1.70 33.56
CA MET A 677 21.39 -1.50 32.28
C MET A 677 19.87 -1.76 32.35
N GLN A 678 19.42 -2.65 33.25
CA GLN A 678 17.99 -2.79 33.54
C GLN A 678 17.43 -1.53 34.22
N VAL A 679 18.14 -0.96 35.19
CA VAL A 679 17.74 0.27 35.87
C VAL A 679 17.66 1.44 34.88
N LEU A 680 18.61 1.56 33.94
CA LEU A 680 18.57 2.57 32.89
C LEU A 680 17.34 2.42 31.98
N ARG A 681 16.97 1.18 31.62
CA ARG A 681 15.76 0.92 30.81
C ARG A 681 14.48 1.29 31.56
N HIS A 682 14.38 0.88 32.83
CA HIS A 682 13.26 1.23 33.70
C HIS A 682 13.10 2.76 33.81
N ALA A 683 14.18 3.50 34.05
CA ALA A 683 14.13 4.96 34.09
C ALA A 683 13.67 5.58 32.76
N ARG A 684 14.11 5.03 31.61
CA ARG A 684 13.71 5.50 30.28
C ARG A 684 12.25 5.23 29.96
N GLU A 685 11.69 4.11 30.45
CA GLU A 685 10.26 3.81 30.34
C GLU A 685 9.39 4.81 31.11
N GLU A 686 9.93 5.33 32.22
CA GLU A 686 9.30 6.33 33.09
C GLU A 686 9.67 7.80 32.72
N GLY A 687 10.28 8.02 31.55
CA GLY A 687 10.48 9.34 30.97
C GLY A 687 11.89 9.95 31.09
N PHE A 688 12.89 9.20 31.55
CA PHE A 688 14.28 9.66 31.52
C PHE A 688 14.80 9.78 30.07
N PRO A 689 15.42 10.91 29.67
CA PRO A 689 15.89 11.13 28.30
C PRO A 689 16.95 10.10 27.85
N LYS A 690 17.00 9.86 26.53
CA LYS A 690 17.85 8.83 25.90
C LYS A 690 19.33 9.19 25.93
#